data_AF-A0A2T7DMA7-F1
#
_entry.id   AF-A0A2T7DMA7-F1
#
_cell.length_a   1.000
_cell.length_b   1.000
_cell.length_c   1.000
_cell.angle_alpha   90.00
_cell.angle_beta   90.00
_cell.angle_gamma   90.00
#
_symmetry.space_group_name_H-M   'P 1'
#
loop_
_entity.id
_entity.type
_entity.pdbx_description
1 polymer ?
#
loop_
_entity_poly.entity_id
_entity_poly.type
_entity_poly.pdbx_seq_one_letter_code
_entity_poly.pdbx_strand_id
1 'polypeptide(L)'
;MRRKLPGDAPPSAAGGHASSASAPSEADLAQLSAAIAAGEDLGPFVRRAFACGRPEPLLASLRAAVRDREAEIEELCRAHFHDFIRAVDDLRSLLADADALKGSLSASHSALLSSAAPLLASLESFLAARSLAGNLSSALSSSRRCVRLLALAARANAHLQAGNHGLYLALRAVDAIDRDLASGPEPLPLPTLRRMLLSVVPAVRAHAEREISREFSDWMVSIRAASRHLGQVAIGRSAAARQRQEELRSKHRPLEECITLDDDGVGDLDDFAAAAATADAADGAAAASFDLTPLYRAMHIHQTLALGERFKKYYLENRKLQLTSDFDVIAATPFLESHQVFFSQIAGFFIVEDRVFRTGGGLTSRPDVDALWDAAVGKMVSVMEDNFSRMQTANHLLLITDYAALLSATMRRYGYPVGMLLDVLAKHRDKYHDLLLADCRRQVAEALAADKFDQMLMRKEYEYSMNVLAFGIQSSDITPAFPYVAPFSCTVPDICRIVRSFTEDSVSFMAHGGGGDTYASVKKYLGRILSEVVDASIQKLVDSGSGLSVSQAMQVAANMSVMERACEFFTRHAAQLCGVPLRAVEHGRRDFPLRRSRDAAEALLLRLLRAKADEFMRQSDGVNWMADDPPPGGNEYANEVIIYLETLTSTAQQILPLPVLRRVLVAVLAHISERIVDLFLNDSVKRFNANAVTGIDTDLKMFEAFAEGMSSLFEDSDQESVKNEMKAALVEARQLVNLLMSNSPETFLNPVIRGKNYNKLDYRKVAIISEKFRDTSESYFSTFGTRGARQNPKKKSLDTLIKRLREAS
;
A
#
# COMPACT_ATOMS: atom_id res chain seq x y z
N MET A 1 -55.33 55.45 -104.33
CA MET A 1 -54.37 54.61 -105.11
C MET A 1 -53.49 55.52 -105.97
N ARG A 2 -52.55 54.95 -106.75
CA ARG A 2 -51.74 55.64 -107.78
C ARG A 2 -52.60 56.16 -108.97
N ARG A 3 -52.14 57.25 -109.63
CA ARG A 3 -52.28 57.57 -111.09
C ARG A 3 -53.72 57.90 -111.61
N LYS A 4 -53.96 58.53 -112.79
CA LYS A 4 -53.10 58.93 -113.96
C LYS A 4 -53.72 60.10 -114.81
N LEU A 5 -52.93 60.69 -115.74
CA LEU A 5 -53.30 61.56 -116.90
C LEU A 5 -53.63 60.70 -118.17
N PRO A 6 -54.37 61.15 -119.24
CA PRO A 6 -54.01 62.19 -120.27
C PRO A 6 -55.24 63.06 -120.77
N GLY A 7 -55.32 63.81 -121.90
CA GLY A 7 -54.36 64.38 -122.88
C GLY A 7 -54.93 64.70 -124.31
N ASP A 8 -54.54 65.86 -124.89
CA ASP A 8 -54.48 66.37 -126.31
C ASP A 8 -55.58 66.20 -127.43
N ALA A 9 -56.21 67.35 -127.79
CA ALA A 9 -56.07 68.12 -129.07
C ALA A 9 -56.82 67.72 -130.42
N PRO A 10 -56.70 68.47 -131.58
CA PRO A 10 -57.84 69.03 -132.38
C PRO A 10 -57.72 68.68 -133.93
N PRO A 11 -57.97 69.49 -135.02
CA PRO A 11 -58.62 70.83 -135.28
C PRO A 11 -59.45 70.98 -136.62
N SER A 12 -59.79 72.25 -137.02
CA SER A 12 -59.83 72.81 -138.42
C SER A 12 -61.08 72.66 -139.34
N ALA A 13 -61.46 73.57 -140.29
CA ALA A 13 -61.32 75.05 -140.47
C ALA A 13 -62.05 75.64 -141.74
N ALA A 14 -62.28 76.97 -141.77
CA ALA A 14 -62.22 77.95 -142.90
C ALA A 14 -63.34 78.17 -143.98
N GLY A 15 -63.77 79.45 -144.16
CA GLY A 15 -63.59 80.22 -145.43
C GLY A 15 -64.78 80.89 -146.19
N GLY A 16 -64.69 82.21 -146.51
CA GLY A 16 -65.07 82.73 -147.86
C GLY A 16 -66.08 83.89 -148.11
N HIS A 17 -65.64 85.15 -148.03
CA HIS A 17 -66.03 86.37 -148.80
C HIS A 17 -67.41 86.62 -149.53
N ALA A 18 -68.12 87.66 -149.04
CA ALA A 18 -68.44 88.97 -149.68
C ALA A 18 -69.32 89.19 -150.97
N SER A 19 -70.33 90.09 -150.83
CA SER A 19 -70.53 91.38 -151.58
C SER A 19 -71.93 91.73 -152.22
N SER A 20 -72.24 93.03 -152.21
CA SER A 20 -73.25 93.82 -153.00
C SER A 20 -74.77 93.51 -152.97
N ALA A 21 -75.47 94.19 -152.05
CA ALA A 21 -76.71 94.99 -152.20
C ALA A 21 -77.79 94.66 -153.27
N SER A 22 -78.99 94.27 -152.82
CA SER A 22 -80.24 95.07 -152.95
C SER A 22 -81.41 94.43 -152.17
N ALA A 23 -82.39 95.25 -151.74
CA ALA A 23 -83.69 94.90 -151.11
C ALA A 23 -83.74 93.82 -149.99
N PRO A 24 -84.08 94.15 -148.73
CA PRO A 24 -84.14 93.16 -147.64
C PRO A 24 -85.32 92.18 -147.82
N SER A 25 -85.01 90.89 -147.80
CA SER A 25 -85.95 89.76 -147.71
C SER A 25 -85.58 88.87 -146.52
N GLU A 26 -86.33 87.80 -146.24
CA GLU A 26 -86.21 86.99 -145.00
C GLU A 26 -84.78 86.48 -144.70
N ALA A 27 -83.92 86.34 -145.72
CA ALA A 27 -82.51 85.96 -145.56
C ALA A 27 -81.71 86.93 -144.65
N ASP A 28 -82.01 88.24 -144.65
CA ASP A 28 -81.31 89.24 -143.83
C ASP A 28 -81.54 89.00 -142.31
N LEU A 29 -82.65 88.34 -141.91
CA LEU A 29 -82.93 87.98 -140.51
C LEU A 29 -82.16 86.73 -140.04
N ALA A 30 -81.88 85.79 -140.94
CA ALA A 30 -81.14 84.57 -140.61
C ALA A 30 -79.63 84.82 -140.44
N GLN A 31 -79.07 85.80 -141.15
CA GLN A 31 -77.66 86.21 -140.94
C GLN A 31 -77.46 86.92 -139.59
N LEU A 32 -78.49 87.64 -139.10
CA LEU A 32 -78.42 88.34 -137.82
C LEU A 32 -78.27 87.39 -136.63
N SER A 33 -79.06 86.31 -136.57
CA SER A 33 -78.99 85.35 -135.46
C SER A 33 -77.65 84.59 -135.44
N ALA A 34 -77.09 84.27 -136.60
CA ALA A 34 -75.76 83.69 -136.72
C ALA A 34 -74.66 84.65 -136.20
N ALA A 35 -74.71 85.93 -136.59
CA ALA A 35 -73.77 86.95 -136.12
C ALA A 35 -73.82 87.15 -134.59
N ILE A 36 -75.02 87.12 -133.99
CA ILE A 36 -75.22 87.18 -132.53
C ILE A 36 -74.62 85.95 -131.84
N ALA A 37 -74.79 84.74 -132.42
CA ALA A 37 -74.23 83.52 -131.86
C ALA A 37 -72.70 83.43 -131.98
N ALA A 38 -72.12 84.03 -133.03
CA ALA A 38 -70.68 84.06 -133.30
C ALA A 38 -69.93 85.22 -132.60
N GLY A 39 -70.64 86.28 -132.18
CA GLY A 39 -70.06 87.45 -131.52
C GLY A 39 -69.48 88.50 -132.47
N GLU A 40 -70.03 88.62 -133.69
CA GLU A 40 -69.56 89.58 -134.71
C GLU A 40 -70.11 91.00 -134.51
N ASP A 41 -69.52 92.01 -135.18
CA ASP A 41 -69.97 93.41 -135.09
C ASP A 41 -71.36 93.59 -135.73
N LEU A 42 -72.35 93.92 -134.89
CA LEU A 42 -73.73 94.18 -135.27
C LEU A 42 -73.94 95.57 -135.90
N GLY A 43 -72.94 96.46 -135.85
CA GLY A 43 -72.98 97.83 -136.37
C GLY A 43 -73.52 97.99 -137.81
N PRO A 44 -73.16 97.13 -138.78
CA PRO A 44 -73.70 97.17 -140.14
C PRO A 44 -75.21 96.90 -140.20
N PHE A 45 -75.70 95.95 -139.40
CA PHE A 45 -77.12 95.58 -139.34
C PHE A 45 -77.95 96.68 -138.66
N VAL A 46 -77.45 97.26 -137.56
CA VAL A 46 -78.06 98.43 -136.91
C VAL A 46 -78.22 99.58 -137.90
N ARG A 47 -77.15 99.94 -138.63
CA ARG A 47 -77.22 101.04 -139.62
C ARG A 47 -78.22 100.76 -140.75
N ARG A 48 -78.29 99.51 -141.24
CA ARG A 48 -79.25 99.13 -142.30
C ARG A 48 -80.70 99.18 -141.81
N ALA A 49 -80.99 98.66 -140.62
CA ALA A 49 -82.35 98.65 -140.05
C ALA A 49 -82.92 100.07 -139.82
N PHE A 50 -82.08 100.99 -139.35
CA PHE A 50 -82.47 102.41 -139.20
C PHE A 50 -82.59 103.13 -140.55
N ALA A 51 -81.71 102.87 -141.53
CA ALA A 51 -81.81 103.45 -142.87
C ALA A 51 -83.09 103.02 -143.61
N CYS A 52 -83.62 101.82 -143.34
CA CYS A 52 -84.89 101.33 -143.88
C CYS A 52 -86.13 101.77 -143.07
N GLY A 53 -85.97 102.60 -142.03
CA GLY A 53 -87.10 103.19 -141.28
C GLY A 53 -87.94 102.20 -140.45
N ARG A 54 -87.45 100.98 -140.20
CA ARG A 54 -88.15 99.94 -139.42
C ARG A 54 -87.19 99.14 -138.53
N PRO A 55 -86.83 99.64 -137.33
CA PRO A 55 -85.86 98.97 -136.45
C PRO A 55 -86.45 97.83 -135.60
N GLU A 56 -87.78 97.68 -135.50
CA GLU A 56 -88.45 96.68 -134.65
C GLU A 56 -87.97 95.21 -134.84
N PRO A 57 -87.76 94.68 -136.07
CA PRO A 57 -87.34 93.29 -136.24
C PRO A 57 -85.97 92.96 -135.61
N LEU A 58 -85.05 93.91 -135.64
CA LEU A 58 -83.72 93.82 -135.01
C LEU A 58 -83.85 93.73 -133.48
N LEU A 59 -84.73 94.56 -132.92
CA LEU A 59 -85.02 94.60 -131.48
C LEU A 59 -85.72 93.33 -130.99
N ALA A 60 -86.60 92.75 -131.79
CA ALA A 60 -87.26 91.48 -131.49
C ALA A 60 -86.27 90.31 -131.45
N SER A 61 -85.33 90.24 -132.40
CA SER A 61 -84.32 89.17 -132.46
C SER A 61 -83.31 89.26 -131.30
N LEU A 62 -82.82 90.46 -130.96
CA LEU A 62 -81.96 90.65 -129.78
C LEU A 62 -82.67 90.26 -128.47
N ARG A 63 -83.98 90.55 -128.35
CA ARG A 63 -84.82 90.11 -127.21
C ARG A 63 -85.15 88.61 -127.21
N ALA A 64 -84.80 87.84 -128.24
CA ALA A 64 -84.84 86.38 -128.18
C ALA A 64 -83.53 85.86 -127.57
N ALA A 65 -82.39 86.22 -128.16
CA ALA A 65 -81.07 85.74 -127.75
C ALA A 65 -80.71 86.00 -126.27
N VAL A 66 -81.21 87.10 -125.67
CA VAL A 66 -81.05 87.35 -124.22
C VAL A 66 -81.76 86.28 -123.39
N ARG A 67 -83.01 85.93 -123.72
CA ARG A 67 -83.82 84.97 -122.96
C ARG A 67 -83.29 83.54 -123.06
N ASP A 68 -82.72 83.18 -124.21
CA ASP A 68 -82.10 81.86 -124.40
C ASP A 68 -80.86 81.69 -123.48
N ARG A 69 -80.07 82.76 -123.29
CA ARG A 69 -78.93 82.76 -122.36
C ARG A 69 -79.33 82.86 -120.88
N GLU A 70 -80.42 83.57 -120.57
CA GLU A 70 -81.00 83.56 -119.20
C GLU A 70 -81.48 82.15 -118.81
N ALA A 71 -82.12 81.42 -119.74
CA ALA A 71 -82.57 80.04 -119.53
C ALA A 71 -81.41 79.04 -119.33
N GLU A 72 -80.34 79.16 -120.13
CA GLU A 72 -79.13 78.32 -120.00
C GLU A 72 -78.44 78.49 -118.64
N ILE A 73 -78.39 79.72 -118.10
CA ILE A 73 -77.84 80.02 -116.77
C ILE A 73 -78.76 79.45 -115.67
N GLU A 74 -80.08 79.58 -115.79
CA GLU A 74 -81.02 78.97 -114.84
C GLU A 74 -80.86 77.45 -114.77
N GLU A 75 -80.72 76.76 -115.92
CA GLU A 75 -80.60 75.31 -115.97
C GLU A 75 -79.32 74.80 -115.30
N LEU A 76 -78.19 75.47 -115.52
CA LEU A 76 -76.91 75.17 -114.87
C LEU A 76 -76.97 75.36 -113.34
N CYS A 77 -77.58 76.45 -112.88
CA CYS A 77 -77.80 76.69 -111.45
C CYS A 77 -78.75 75.66 -110.82
N ARG A 78 -79.82 75.28 -111.54
CA ARG A 78 -80.82 74.30 -111.11
C ARG A 78 -80.23 72.88 -111.01
N ALA A 79 -79.24 72.54 -111.83
CA ALA A 79 -78.59 71.23 -111.83
C ALA A 79 -77.73 70.95 -110.59
N HIS A 80 -77.01 71.95 -110.06
CA HIS A 80 -75.95 71.72 -109.05
C HIS A 80 -76.22 72.25 -107.63
N PHE A 81 -77.29 73.02 -107.42
CA PHE A 81 -77.60 73.61 -106.10
C PHE A 81 -77.80 72.55 -104.99
N HIS A 82 -78.35 71.38 -105.32
CA HIS A 82 -78.72 70.37 -104.33
C HIS A 82 -77.51 69.58 -103.77
N ASP A 83 -76.50 69.31 -104.60
CA ASP A 83 -75.28 68.60 -104.18
C ASP A 83 -74.39 69.47 -103.26
N PHE A 84 -74.37 70.79 -103.50
CA PHE A 84 -73.65 71.73 -102.63
C PHE A 84 -74.22 71.76 -101.21
N ILE A 85 -75.56 71.75 -101.06
CA ILE A 85 -76.21 71.72 -99.74
C ILE A 85 -75.87 70.42 -99.01
N ARG A 86 -75.97 69.27 -99.68
CA ARG A 86 -75.58 67.96 -99.09
C ARG A 86 -74.15 67.98 -98.54
N ALA A 87 -73.19 68.46 -99.32
CA ALA A 87 -71.79 68.51 -98.88
C ALA A 87 -71.57 69.40 -97.62
N VAL A 88 -72.39 70.44 -97.43
CA VAL A 88 -72.36 71.29 -96.23
C VAL A 88 -73.02 70.63 -95.03
N ASP A 89 -74.17 69.97 -95.22
CA ASP A 89 -74.87 69.25 -94.15
C ASP A 89 -74.10 68.00 -93.70
N ASP A 90 -73.46 67.26 -94.61
CA ASP A 90 -72.58 66.11 -94.29
C ASP A 90 -71.38 66.56 -93.45
N LEU A 91 -70.75 67.69 -93.80
CA LEU A 91 -69.63 68.26 -93.02
C LEU A 91 -70.08 68.69 -91.62
N ARG A 92 -71.32 69.19 -91.50
CA ARG A 92 -71.94 69.58 -90.23
C ARG A 92 -72.31 68.36 -89.38
N SER A 93 -72.74 67.26 -89.99
CA SER A 93 -72.94 65.98 -89.28
C SER A 93 -71.60 65.48 -88.73
N LEU A 94 -70.56 65.42 -89.57
CA LEU A 94 -69.21 64.99 -89.14
C LEU A 94 -68.66 65.80 -87.97
N LEU A 95 -68.97 67.10 -87.89
CA LEU A 95 -68.65 67.95 -86.75
C LEU A 95 -69.42 67.54 -85.48
N ALA A 96 -70.72 67.28 -85.60
CA ALA A 96 -71.54 66.79 -84.49
C ALA A 96 -71.10 65.40 -84.01
N ASP A 97 -70.78 64.48 -84.92
CA ASP A 97 -70.27 63.15 -84.63
C ASP A 97 -68.89 63.20 -83.94
N ALA A 98 -68.02 64.13 -84.35
CA ALA A 98 -66.72 64.35 -83.72
C ALA A 98 -66.84 64.90 -82.29
N ASP A 99 -67.73 65.88 -82.03
CA ASP A 99 -67.98 66.36 -80.67
C ASP A 99 -68.72 65.31 -79.81
N ALA A 100 -69.60 64.49 -80.40
CA ALA A 100 -70.23 63.36 -79.70
C ALA A 100 -69.19 62.29 -79.30
N LEU A 101 -68.25 61.95 -80.19
CA LEU A 101 -67.14 61.03 -79.90
C LEU A 101 -66.22 61.58 -78.80
N LYS A 102 -65.91 62.89 -78.84
CA LYS A 102 -65.16 63.61 -77.80
C LYS A 102 -65.90 63.65 -76.46
N GLY A 103 -67.23 63.76 -76.47
CA GLY A 103 -68.10 63.59 -75.32
C GLY A 103 -68.00 62.16 -74.75
N SER A 104 -68.16 61.15 -75.61
CA SER A 104 -68.05 59.73 -75.21
C SER A 104 -66.67 59.35 -74.67
N LEU A 105 -65.59 59.88 -75.26
CA LEU A 105 -64.23 59.68 -74.80
C LEU A 105 -63.97 60.37 -73.45
N SER A 106 -64.45 61.60 -73.25
CA SER A 106 -64.31 62.29 -71.96
C SER A 106 -65.16 61.66 -70.85
N ALA A 107 -66.35 61.14 -71.17
CA ALA A 107 -67.16 60.32 -70.25
C ALA A 107 -66.50 58.98 -69.91
N SER A 108 -65.90 58.30 -70.89
CA SER A 108 -65.16 57.05 -70.67
C SER A 108 -63.90 57.28 -69.83
N HIS A 109 -63.19 58.39 -70.07
CA HIS A 109 -62.03 58.80 -69.30
C HIS A 109 -62.41 59.18 -67.85
N SER A 110 -63.52 59.88 -67.63
CA SER A 110 -63.99 60.22 -66.29
C SER A 110 -64.49 59.01 -65.51
N ALA A 111 -65.16 58.05 -66.16
CA ALA A 111 -65.56 56.77 -65.56
C ALA A 111 -64.35 55.87 -65.21
N LEU A 112 -63.30 55.88 -66.05
CA LEU A 112 -62.05 55.18 -65.76
C LEU A 112 -61.32 55.85 -64.58
N LEU A 113 -61.21 57.18 -64.54
CA LEU A 113 -60.61 57.88 -63.41
C LEU A 113 -61.41 57.70 -62.11
N SER A 114 -62.75 57.77 -62.15
CA SER A 114 -63.58 57.63 -60.95
C SER A 114 -63.54 56.23 -60.33
N SER A 115 -63.18 55.21 -61.12
CA SER A 115 -63.00 53.83 -60.64
C SER A 115 -61.52 53.51 -60.31
N ALA A 116 -60.57 53.98 -61.11
CA ALA A 116 -59.14 53.72 -60.91
C ALA A 116 -58.51 54.57 -59.79
N ALA A 117 -58.86 55.85 -59.65
CA ALA A 117 -58.29 56.72 -58.61
C ALA A 117 -58.52 56.23 -57.17
N PRO A 118 -59.74 55.84 -56.74
CA PRO A 118 -59.92 55.29 -55.39
C PRO A 118 -59.24 53.93 -55.22
N LEU A 119 -59.10 53.14 -56.29
CA LEU A 119 -58.44 51.83 -56.24
C LEU A 119 -56.91 51.97 -56.17
N LEU A 120 -56.32 52.96 -56.83
CA LEU A 120 -54.91 53.34 -56.67
C LEU A 120 -54.63 53.90 -55.26
N ALA A 121 -55.46 54.81 -54.75
CA ALA A 121 -55.33 55.31 -53.38
C ALA A 121 -55.47 54.18 -52.34
N SER A 122 -56.35 53.21 -52.59
CA SER A 122 -56.47 51.99 -51.77
C SER A 122 -55.23 51.10 -51.86
N LEU A 123 -54.63 50.95 -53.04
CA LEU A 123 -53.39 50.19 -53.25
C LEU A 123 -52.19 50.86 -52.55
N GLU A 124 -52.04 52.18 -52.67
CA GLU A 124 -51.01 52.96 -51.97
C GLU A 124 -51.18 52.85 -50.44
N SER A 125 -52.41 52.99 -49.95
CA SER A 125 -52.75 52.77 -48.54
C SER A 125 -52.41 51.34 -48.08
N PHE A 126 -52.72 50.32 -48.89
CA PHE A 126 -52.37 48.92 -48.60
C PHE A 126 -50.85 48.67 -48.61
N LEU A 127 -50.10 49.27 -49.54
CA LEU A 127 -48.65 49.16 -49.59
C LEU A 127 -47.98 49.88 -48.40
N ALA A 128 -48.48 51.05 -48.02
CA ALA A 128 -48.05 51.75 -46.82
C ALA A 128 -48.37 50.95 -45.55
N ALA A 129 -49.58 50.38 -45.43
CA ALA A 129 -49.97 49.52 -44.33
C ALA A 129 -49.15 48.21 -44.28
N ARG A 130 -48.80 47.63 -45.43
CA ARG A 130 -47.94 46.44 -45.53
C ARG A 130 -46.49 46.74 -45.13
N SER A 131 -45.96 47.90 -45.53
CA SER A 131 -44.66 48.40 -45.08
C SER A 131 -44.64 48.61 -43.56
N LEU A 132 -45.66 49.29 -43.03
CA LEU A 132 -45.84 49.47 -41.59
C LEU A 132 -45.96 48.14 -40.84
N ALA A 133 -46.72 47.18 -41.36
CA ALA A 133 -46.84 45.84 -40.77
C ALA A 133 -45.51 45.06 -40.78
N GLY A 134 -44.70 45.19 -41.85
CA GLY A 134 -43.34 44.65 -41.89
C GLY A 134 -42.42 45.25 -40.83
N ASN A 135 -42.42 46.59 -40.73
CA ASN A 135 -41.64 47.33 -39.73
C ASN A 135 -42.07 46.99 -38.30
N LEU A 136 -43.38 46.92 -38.03
CA LEU A 136 -43.94 46.50 -36.74
C LEU A 136 -43.58 45.04 -36.41
N SER A 137 -43.58 44.14 -37.39
CA SER A 137 -43.18 42.74 -37.20
C SER A 137 -41.69 42.61 -36.83
N SER A 138 -40.81 43.35 -37.51
CA SER A 138 -39.37 43.40 -37.18
C SER A 138 -39.12 44.02 -35.80
N ALA A 139 -39.81 45.12 -35.46
CA ALA A 139 -39.73 45.74 -34.14
C ALA A 139 -40.24 44.82 -33.02
N LEU A 140 -41.34 44.10 -33.25
CA LEU A 140 -41.90 43.11 -32.32
C LEU A 140 -40.95 41.92 -32.12
N SER A 141 -40.35 41.41 -33.19
CA SER A 141 -39.34 40.33 -33.16
C SER A 141 -38.11 40.76 -32.36
N SER A 142 -37.57 41.95 -32.66
CA SER A 142 -36.44 42.55 -31.97
C SER A 142 -36.73 42.78 -30.48
N SER A 143 -37.90 43.32 -30.15
CA SER A 143 -38.34 43.53 -28.76
C SER A 143 -38.44 42.20 -28.00
N ARG A 144 -39.06 41.18 -28.59
CA ARG A 144 -39.13 39.82 -28.02
C ARG A 144 -37.74 39.22 -27.77
N ARG A 145 -36.78 39.39 -28.69
CA ARG A 145 -35.38 38.95 -28.52
C ARG A 145 -34.71 39.67 -27.35
N CYS A 146 -34.88 40.99 -27.23
CA CYS A 146 -34.33 41.78 -26.13
C CYS A 146 -34.95 41.40 -24.77
N VAL A 147 -36.27 41.22 -24.68
CA VAL A 147 -36.95 40.75 -23.46
C VAL A 147 -36.47 39.36 -23.06
N ARG A 148 -36.31 38.42 -24.01
CA ARG A 148 -35.77 37.08 -23.75
C ARG A 148 -34.34 37.12 -23.20
N LEU A 149 -33.46 37.94 -23.78
CA LEU A 149 -32.08 38.13 -23.31
C LEU A 149 -32.03 38.76 -21.91
N LEU A 150 -32.86 39.78 -21.62
CA LEU A 150 -32.97 40.37 -20.29
C LEU A 150 -33.52 39.37 -19.26
N ALA A 151 -34.52 38.56 -19.63
CA ALA A 151 -35.06 37.50 -18.77
C ALA A 151 -34.08 36.33 -18.55
N LEU A 152 -33.12 36.11 -19.44
CA LEU A 152 -31.98 35.20 -19.21
C LEU A 152 -30.95 35.84 -18.26
N ALA A 153 -30.61 37.12 -18.46
CA ALA A 153 -29.67 37.84 -17.59
C ALA A 153 -30.19 37.97 -16.15
N ALA A 154 -31.49 38.24 -15.98
CA ALA A 154 -32.15 38.27 -14.67
C ALA A 154 -32.09 36.89 -13.96
N ARG A 155 -32.33 35.80 -14.70
CA ARG A 155 -32.17 34.43 -14.17
C ARG A 155 -30.72 34.09 -13.83
N ALA A 156 -29.76 34.47 -14.67
CA ALA A 156 -28.34 34.30 -14.39
C ALA A 156 -27.96 35.03 -13.08
N ASN A 157 -28.39 36.28 -12.90
CA ASN A 157 -28.17 37.01 -11.65
C ASN A 157 -28.83 36.32 -10.44
N ALA A 158 -30.09 35.89 -10.55
CA ALA A 158 -30.78 35.17 -9.47
C ALA A 158 -30.05 33.86 -9.09
N HIS A 159 -29.49 33.14 -10.06
CA HIS A 159 -28.68 31.95 -9.81
C HIS A 159 -27.32 32.28 -9.18
N LEU A 160 -26.71 33.44 -9.47
CA LEU A 160 -25.50 33.89 -8.76
C LEU A 160 -25.79 34.29 -7.31
N GLN A 161 -26.93 34.92 -7.02
CA GLN A 161 -27.36 35.22 -5.64
C GLN A 161 -27.66 33.95 -4.81
N ALA A 162 -27.88 32.80 -5.46
CA ALA A 162 -27.99 31.50 -4.80
C ALA A 162 -26.63 30.83 -4.46
N GLY A 163 -25.51 31.54 -4.68
CA GLY A 163 -24.16 31.09 -4.34
C GLY A 163 -23.68 29.88 -5.14
N ASN A 164 -22.74 29.12 -4.57
CA ASN A 164 -22.01 28.05 -5.27
C ASN A 164 -22.93 26.97 -5.88
N HIS A 165 -24.06 26.68 -5.24
CA HIS A 165 -25.06 25.74 -5.74
C HIS A 165 -25.76 26.23 -7.04
N GLY A 166 -25.88 27.55 -7.22
CA GLY A 166 -26.51 28.16 -8.40
C GLY A 166 -25.57 28.38 -9.59
N LEU A 167 -24.24 28.35 -9.39
CA LEU A 167 -23.24 28.66 -10.43
C LEU A 167 -23.45 27.91 -11.75
N TYR A 168 -23.77 26.62 -11.71
CA TYR A 168 -24.05 25.82 -12.92
C TYR A 168 -25.29 26.30 -13.69
N LEU A 169 -26.34 26.72 -12.98
CA LEU A 169 -27.55 27.26 -13.59
C LEU A 169 -27.32 28.69 -14.13
N ALA A 170 -26.49 29.48 -13.44
CA ALA A 170 -26.02 30.77 -13.94
C ALA A 170 -25.23 30.62 -15.24
N LEU A 171 -24.30 29.66 -15.30
CA LEU A 171 -23.55 29.34 -16.53
C LEU A 171 -24.49 28.90 -17.66
N ARG A 172 -25.40 27.95 -17.44
CA ARG A 172 -26.37 27.52 -18.47
C ARG A 172 -27.26 28.67 -18.97
N ALA A 173 -27.63 29.62 -18.11
CA ALA A 173 -28.36 30.82 -18.51
C ALA A 173 -27.49 31.79 -19.34
N VAL A 174 -26.22 31.95 -18.98
CA VAL A 174 -25.21 32.72 -19.72
C VAL A 174 -24.89 32.11 -21.08
N ASP A 175 -24.76 30.78 -21.19
CA ASP A 175 -24.56 30.10 -22.47
C ASP A 175 -25.80 30.19 -23.37
N ALA A 176 -26.99 30.33 -22.79
CA ALA A 176 -28.21 30.62 -23.55
C ALA A 176 -28.23 32.07 -24.08
N ILE A 177 -27.73 33.05 -23.31
CA ILE A 177 -27.48 34.41 -23.81
C ILE A 177 -26.49 34.38 -24.98
N ASP A 178 -25.39 33.65 -24.84
CA ASP A 178 -24.34 33.55 -25.85
C ASP A 178 -24.87 32.95 -27.17
N ARG A 179 -25.62 31.84 -27.07
CA ARG A 179 -26.33 31.25 -28.22
C ARG A 179 -27.37 32.18 -28.84
N ASP A 180 -28.18 32.87 -28.03
CA ASP A 180 -29.23 33.79 -28.50
C ASP A 180 -28.66 35.09 -29.12
N LEU A 181 -27.42 35.45 -28.77
CA LEU A 181 -26.65 36.50 -29.43
C LEU A 181 -26.08 36.02 -30.77
N ALA A 182 -25.50 34.81 -30.80
CA ALA A 182 -24.87 34.23 -31.99
C ALA A 182 -25.86 33.77 -33.07
N SER A 183 -27.05 33.28 -32.71
CA SER A 183 -28.00 32.65 -33.63
C SER A 183 -28.93 33.61 -34.39
N GLY A 184 -28.70 34.93 -34.29
CA GLY A 184 -29.54 35.93 -34.96
C GLY A 184 -28.93 36.40 -36.29
N PRO A 185 -29.71 36.46 -37.40
CA PRO A 185 -29.20 36.92 -38.69
C PRO A 185 -28.85 38.41 -38.70
N GLU A 186 -29.45 39.21 -37.80
CA GLU A 186 -29.13 40.63 -37.61
C GLU A 186 -28.51 40.91 -36.23
N PRO A 187 -27.67 41.96 -36.12
CA PRO A 187 -27.26 42.54 -34.84
C PRO A 187 -28.44 42.88 -33.94
N LEU A 188 -28.23 42.85 -32.61
CA LEU A 188 -29.20 43.42 -31.68
C LEU A 188 -29.33 44.93 -31.94
N PRO A 189 -30.54 45.49 -32.17
CA PRO A 189 -30.71 46.92 -32.50
C PRO A 189 -30.44 47.86 -31.33
N LEU A 190 -30.22 47.32 -30.13
CA LEU A 190 -29.75 48.04 -28.94
C LEU A 190 -28.25 47.78 -28.74
N PRO A 191 -27.34 48.59 -29.33
CA PRO A 191 -25.90 48.34 -29.27
C PRO A 191 -25.35 48.41 -27.84
N THR A 192 -25.93 49.25 -26.97
CA THR A 192 -25.57 49.32 -25.55
C THR A 192 -25.89 48.02 -24.82
N LEU A 193 -27.08 47.43 -25.06
CA LEU A 193 -27.46 46.14 -24.50
C LEU A 193 -26.57 45.01 -25.03
N ARG A 194 -26.26 45.01 -26.34
CA ARG A 194 -25.31 44.05 -26.93
C ARG A 194 -23.92 44.15 -26.27
N ARG A 195 -23.39 45.36 -26.11
CA ARG A 195 -22.08 45.61 -25.47
C ARG A 195 -22.07 45.17 -24.00
N MET A 196 -23.15 45.44 -23.26
CA MET A 196 -23.31 44.99 -21.87
C MET A 196 -23.35 43.46 -21.77
N LEU A 197 -24.13 42.76 -22.61
CA LEU A 197 -24.18 41.31 -22.58
C LEU A 197 -22.83 40.67 -22.96
N LEU A 198 -22.13 41.24 -23.95
CA LEU A 198 -20.79 40.78 -24.36
C LEU A 198 -19.69 40.99 -23.30
N SER A 199 -19.86 41.91 -22.33
CA SER A 199 -18.93 42.02 -21.19
C SER A 199 -19.40 41.20 -19.96
N VAL A 200 -20.71 41.10 -19.73
CA VAL A 200 -21.29 40.32 -18.62
C VAL A 200 -21.09 38.82 -18.82
N VAL A 201 -21.24 38.29 -20.05
CA VAL A 201 -21.07 36.86 -20.34
C VAL A 201 -19.67 36.33 -19.92
N PRO A 202 -18.54 36.96 -20.33
CA PRO A 202 -17.21 36.62 -19.79
C PRO A 202 -17.06 36.89 -18.29
N ALA A 203 -17.59 38.00 -17.78
CA ALA A 203 -17.45 38.36 -16.37
C ALA A 203 -18.13 37.34 -15.42
N VAL A 204 -19.28 36.78 -15.80
CA VAL A 204 -19.94 35.71 -15.03
C VAL A 204 -19.14 34.41 -15.09
N ARG A 205 -18.58 34.03 -16.26
CA ARG A 205 -17.70 32.85 -16.39
C ARG A 205 -16.45 32.98 -15.50
N ALA A 206 -15.79 34.14 -15.52
CA ALA A 206 -14.62 34.45 -14.69
C ALA A 206 -14.96 34.71 -13.20
N HIS A 207 -16.22 34.93 -12.85
CA HIS A 207 -16.68 34.91 -11.46
C HIS A 207 -16.89 33.48 -10.97
N ALA A 208 -17.56 32.64 -11.78
CA ALA A 208 -17.78 31.23 -11.47
C ALA A 208 -16.45 30.46 -11.32
N GLU A 209 -15.47 30.66 -12.21
CA GLU A 209 -14.13 30.06 -12.11
C GLU A 209 -13.45 30.41 -10.77
N ARG A 210 -13.55 31.68 -10.32
CA ARG A 210 -12.92 32.13 -9.06
C ARG A 210 -13.62 31.60 -7.81
N GLU A 211 -14.95 31.69 -7.74
CA GLU A 211 -15.70 31.23 -6.56
C GLU A 211 -15.55 29.71 -6.37
N ILE A 212 -15.61 28.94 -7.46
CA ILE A 212 -15.45 27.48 -7.38
C ILE A 212 -14.00 27.05 -7.13
N SER A 213 -13.01 27.83 -7.61
CA SER A 213 -11.60 27.61 -7.25
C SER A 213 -11.33 27.89 -5.78
N ARG A 214 -12.01 28.89 -5.17
CA ARG A 214 -11.94 29.13 -3.73
C ARG A 214 -12.57 27.96 -2.95
N GLU A 215 -13.79 27.56 -3.28
CA GLU A 215 -14.47 26.42 -2.64
C GLU A 215 -13.67 25.11 -2.76
N PHE A 216 -13.02 24.87 -3.90
CA PHE A 216 -12.09 23.74 -4.07
C PHE A 216 -10.83 23.87 -3.18
N SER A 217 -10.26 25.08 -3.05
CA SER A 217 -9.10 25.33 -2.20
C SER A 217 -9.43 25.14 -0.71
N ASP A 218 -10.59 25.63 -0.28
CA ASP A 218 -11.12 25.45 1.08
C ASP A 218 -11.35 23.95 1.36
N TRP A 219 -11.91 23.21 0.39
CA TRP A 219 -12.06 21.75 0.46
C TRP A 219 -10.71 21.02 0.53
N MET A 220 -9.69 21.44 -0.23
CA MET A 220 -8.33 20.86 -0.18
C MET A 220 -7.68 21.00 1.21
N VAL A 221 -7.90 22.12 1.90
CA VAL A 221 -7.45 22.31 3.30
C VAL A 221 -8.25 21.42 4.25
N SER A 222 -9.58 21.41 4.12
CA SER A 222 -10.48 20.60 4.95
C SER A 222 -10.17 19.10 4.85
N ILE A 223 -10.02 18.57 3.64
CA ILE A 223 -9.72 17.15 3.41
C ILE A 223 -8.32 16.76 3.90
N ARG A 224 -7.34 17.69 3.90
CA ARG A 224 -6.02 17.46 4.52
C ARG A 224 -6.12 17.21 6.02
N ALA A 225 -6.95 17.98 6.72
CA ALA A 225 -7.19 17.81 8.15
C ALA A 225 -8.00 16.54 8.45
N ALA A 226 -9.06 16.29 7.67
CA ALA A 226 -9.90 15.11 7.82
C ALA A 226 -9.15 13.79 7.56
N SER A 227 -8.23 13.77 6.57
CA SER A 227 -7.45 12.58 6.19
C SER A 227 -6.86 11.86 7.40
N ARG A 228 -6.19 12.58 8.32
CA ARG A 228 -5.61 12.00 9.54
C ARG A 228 -6.60 11.15 10.33
N HIS A 229 -7.80 11.65 10.54
CA HIS A 229 -8.83 10.96 11.30
C HIS A 229 -9.38 9.75 10.54
N LEU A 230 -9.57 9.86 9.21
CA LEU A 230 -9.97 8.74 8.35
C LEU A 230 -8.98 7.58 8.43
N GLY A 231 -7.68 7.87 8.32
CA GLY A 231 -6.63 6.86 8.43
C GLY A 231 -6.53 6.27 9.83
N GLN A 232 -6.61 7.09 10.88
CA GLN A 232 -6.61 6.62 12.27
C GLN A 232 -7.78 5.66 12.57
N VAL A 233 -8.99 5.99 12.09
CA VAL A 233 -10.18 5.14 12.23
C VAL A 233 -10.04 3.84 11.42
N ALA A 234 -9.51 3.90 10.19
CA ALA A 234 -9.27 2.72 9.37
C ALA A 234 -8.21 1.77 9.95
N ILE A 235 -7.10 2.31 10.46
CA ILE A 235 -6.05 1.55 11.15
C ILE A 235 -6.59 0.96 12.47
N GLY A 236 -7.37 1.71 13.24
CA GLY A 236 -8.05 1.23 14.45
C GLY A 236 -9.03 0.08 14.17
N ARG A 237 -9.75 0.10 13.04
CA ARG A 237 -10.59 -1.02 12.58
C ARG A 237 -9.77 -2.26 12.25
N SER A 238 -8.62 -2.10 11.59
CA SER A 238 -7.68 -3.20 11.32
C SER A 238 -7.11 -3.80 12.61
N ALA A 239 -6.79 -2.97 13.61
CA ALA A 239 -6.35 -3.43 14.93
C ALA A 239 -7.45 -4.24 15.64
N ALA A 240 -8.67 -3.69 15.71
CA ALA A 240 -9.83 -4.38 16.29
C ALA A 240 -10.25 -5.63 15.50
N ALA A 241 -9.85 -5.77 14.23
CA ALA A 241 -10.02 -7.01 13.46
C ALA A 241 -8.92 -8.03 13.78
N ARG A 242 -7.65 -7.62 13.93
CA ARG A 242 -6.56 -8.50 14.36
C ARG A 242 -6.84 -9.08 15.75
N GLN A 243 -7.20 -8.24 16.72
CA GLN A 243 -7.51 -8.67 18.09
C GLN A 243 -8.60 -9.75 18.11
N ARG A 244 -9.71 -9.54 17.38
CA ARG A 244 -10.77 -10.56 17.28
C ARG A 244 -10.28 -11.87 16.64
N GLN A 245 -9.40 -11.81 15.64
CA GLN A 245 -8.83 -13.02 15.04
C GLN A 245 -7.88 -13.75 16.01
N GLU A 246 -7.19 -13.02 16.88
CA GLU A 246 -6.32 -13.56 17.93
C GLU A 246 -7.13 -14.18 19.09
N GLU A 247 -8.22 -13.52 19.51
CA GLU A 247 -9.20 -14.05 20.46
C GLU A 247 -9.95 -15.28 19.95
N LEU A 248 -10.10 -15.46 18.63
CA LEU A 248 -10.64 -16.70 18.05
C LEU A 248 -9.58 -17.82 18.08
N ARG A 249 -8.34 -17.54 17.65
CA ARG A 249 -7.24 -18.51 17.72
C ARG A 249 -6.97 -19.02 19.13
N SER A 250 -7.04 -18.17 20.15
CA SER A 250 -6.84 -18.61 21.55
C SER A 250 -8.00 -19.46 22.08
N LYS A 251 -9.21 -19.34 21.53
CA LYS A 251 -10.37 -20.20 21.84
C LYS A 251 -10.37 -21.53 21.10
N HIS A 252 -9.85 -21.58 19.86
CA HIS A 252 -9.80 -22.80 19.06
C HIS A 252 -8.62 -23.72 19.44
N ARG A 253 -7.48 -23.15 19.87
CA ARG A 253 -6.30 -23.90 20.34
C ARG A 253 -6.59 -25.05 21.34
N PRO A 254 -7.41 -24.87 22.41
CA PRO A 254 -7.74 -25.98 23.32
C PRO A 254 -8.74 -27.00 22.75
N LEU A 255 -9.42 -26.73 21.63
CA LEU A 255 -10.26 -27.72 20.95
C LEU A 255 -9.40 -28.67 20.09
N GLU A 256 -8.41 -28.13 19.38
CA GLU A 256 -7.47 -28.93 18.57
C GLU A 256 -6.62 -29.91 19.40
N GLU A 257 -6.27 -29.56 20.65
CA GLU A 257 -5.58 -30.48 21.57
C GLU A 257 -6.51 -31.61 22.11
N CYS A 258 -7.84 -31.44 22.03
CA CYS A 258 -8.82 -32.46 22.42
C CYS A 258 -9.30 -33.35 21.26
N ILE A 259 -9.41 -32.79 20.04
CA ILE A 259 -9.92 -33.51 18.85
C ILE A 259 -8.80 -34.34 18.22
N THR A 260 -8.48 -35.47 18.86
CA THR A 260 -7.69 -36.56 18.26
C THR A 260 -8.39 -37.92 18.34
N LEU A 261 -9.71 -37.90 18.46
CA LEU A 261 -10.60 -39.05 18.28
C LEU A 261 -11.72 -38.67 17.30
N ASP A 262 -11.92 -39.54 16.32
CA ASP A 262 -12.96 -39.56 15.28
C ASP A 262 -12.99 -38.44 14.22
N ASP A 263 -13.72 -38.74 13.14
CA ASP A 263 -13.69 -38.12 11.80
C ASP A 263 -14.95 -37.26 11.54
N ASP A 264 -15.03 -36.63 10.36
CA ASP A 264 -16.12 -35.77 9.84
C ASP A 264 -16.38 -34.44 10.58
N GLY A 265 -16.31 -33.31 9.84
CA GLY A 265 -16.50 -31.98 10.43
C GLY A 265 -16.54 -30.80 9.43
N VAL A 266 -17.43 -30.82 8.44
CA VAL A 266 -17.52 -29.79 7.38
C VAL A 266 -18.21 -28.49 7.85
N GLY A 267 -17.69 -27.85 8.91
CA GLY A 267 -18.29 -26.65 9.53
C GLY A 267 -17.53 -25.33 9.34
N ASP A 268 -16.23 -25.36 9.04
CA ASP A 268 -15.31 -24.26 9.35
C ASP A 268 -15.27 -23.09 8.33
N LEU A 269 -16.13 -23.10 7.31
CA LEU A 269 -16.13 -22.09 6.24
C LEU A 269 -17.12 -20.93 6.45
N ASP A 270 -18.29 -21.20 7.04
CA ASP A 270 -19.37 -20.20 7.14
C ASP A 270 -19.08 -19.10 8.17
N ASP A 271 -18.47 -19.43 9.32
CA ASP A 271 -18.22 -18.44 10.38
C ASP A 271 -17.06 -17.50 10.01
N PHE A 272 -16.06 -18.00 9.26
CA PHE A 272 -15.04 -17.16 8.63
C PHE A 272 -15.64 -16.23 7.56
N ALA A 273 -16.58 -16.72 6.75
CA ALA A 273 -17.29 -15.90 5.78
C ALA A 273 -18.18 -14.82 6.44
N ALA A 274 -18.84 -15.14 7.56
CA ALA A 274 -19.62 -14.17 8.35
C ALA A 274 -18.72 -13.09 8.99
N ALA A 275 -17.55 -13.48 9.52
CA ALA A 275 -16.56 -12.54 10.05
C ALA A 275 -15.97 -11.61 8.97
N ALA A 276 -15.82 -12.09 7.73
CA ALA A 276 -15.43 -11.25 6.59
C ALA A 276 -16.56 -10.30 6.16
N ALA A 277 -17.78 -10.80 5.96
CA ALA A 277 -18.93 -10.01 5.51
C ALA A 277 -19.29 -8.88 6.49
N THR A 278 -19.15 -9.12 7.80
CA THR A 278 -19.37 -8.07 8.82
C THR A 278 -18.27 -7.01 8.86
N ALA A 279 -17.05 -7.31 8.37
CA ALA A 279 -16.00 -6.31 8.20
C ALA A 279 -16.26 -5.42 6.97
N ASP A 280 -16.63 -6.01 5.83
CA ASP A 280 -16.93 -5.27 4.59
C ASP A 280 -18.14 -4.34 4.75
N ALA A 281 -19.20 -4.82 5.42
CA ALA A 281 -20.38 -4.01 5.75
C ALA A 281 -20.01 -2.78 6.62
N ALA A 282 -19.01 -2.90 7.49
CA ALA A 282 -18.55 -1.78 8.32
C ALA A 282 -17.70 -0.77 7.54
N ASP A 283 -16.87 -1.19 6.58
CA ASP A 283 -16.07 -0.28 5.74
C ASP A 283 -16.95 0.53 4.76
N GLY A 284 -18.12 0.00 4.35
CA GLY A 284 -19.17 0.80 3.73
C GLY A 284 -19.62 2.03 4.55
N ALA A 285 -19.59 1.94 5.88
CA ALA A 285 -19.88 3.07 6.77
C ALA A 285 -18.71 4.05 6.94
N ALA A 286 -17.45 3.64 6.71
CA ALA A 286 -16.32 4.58 6.63
C ALA A 286 -16.37 5.41 5.34
N ALA A 287 -16.80 4.80 4.23
CA ALA A 287 -17.00 5.49 2.95
C ALA A 287 -18.08 6.59 2.99
N ALA A 288 -18.88 6.69 4.07
CA ALA A 288 -19.87 7.75 4.27
C ALA A 288 -19.33 9.01 4.99
N SER A 289 -18.09 8.99 5.49
CA SER A 289 -17.63 9.93 6.55
C SER A 289 -17.13 11.32 6.10
N PHE A 290 -16.99 11.59 4.80
CA PHE A 290 -16.52 12.89 4.29
C PHE A 290 -17.25 13.32 3.01
N ASP A 291 -17.37 14.62 2.78
CA ASP A 291 -18.07 15.16 1.61
C ASP A 291 -17.14 15.38 0.41
N LEU A 292 -17.57 14.89 -0.76
CA LEU A 292 -16.93 15.08 -2.06
C LEU A 292 -17.76 16.00 -2.98
N THR A 293 -18.90 16.51 -2.52
CA THR A 293 -19.75 17.44 -3.26
C THR A 293 -19.00 18.70 -3.71
N PRO A 294 -18.11 19.35 -2.92
CA PRO A 294 -17.33 20.49 -3.38
C PRO A 294 -16.38 20.13 -4.53
N LEU A 295 -15.70 18.98 -4.43
CA LEU A 295 -14.80 18.47 -5.47
C LEU A 295 -15.57 18.19 -6.77
N TYR A 296 -16.70 17.49 -6.70
CA TYR A 296 -17.48 17.12 -7.89
C TYR A 296 -18.24 18.30 -8.49
N ARG A 297 -18.67 19.27 -7.68
CA ARG A 297 -19.17 20.56 -8.15
C ARG A 297 -18.07 21.34 -8.87
N ALA A 298 -16.85 21.37 -8.33
CA ALA A 298 -15.70 22.00 -8.97
C ALA A 298 -15.34 21.35 -10.31
N MET A 299 -15.26 20.02 -10.35
CA MET A 299 -15.06 19.26 -11.59
C MET A 299 -16.13 19.60 -12.64
N HIS A 300 -17.42 19.53 -12.27
CA HIS A 300 -18.53 19.73 -13.19
C HIS A 300 -18.66 21.19 -13.69
N ILE A 301 -18.33 22.18 -12.86
CA ILE A 301 -18.28 23.59 -13.27
C ILE A 301 -17.08 23.83 -14.21
N HIS A 302 -15.90 23.28 -13.92
CA HIS A 302 -14.76 23.38 -14.85
C HIS A 302 -15.03 22.66 -16.17
N GLN A 303 -15.71 21.51 -16.17
CA GLN A 303 -16.20 20.85 -17.40
C GLN A 303 -17.17 21.77 -18.17
N THR A 304 -18.13 22.41 -17.48
CA THR A 304 -19.06 23.38 -18.10
C THR A 304 -18.33 24.60 -18.70
N LEU A 305 -17.22 25.03 -18.10
CA LEU A 305 -16.35 26.10 -18.59
C LEU A 305 -15.34 25.66 -19.68
N ALA A 306 -15.36 24.39 -20.11
CA ALA A 306 -14.36 23.77 -20.99
C ALA A 306 -12.90 23.79 -20.44
N LEU A 307 -12.75 23.87 -19.12
CA LEU A 307 -11.48 23.86 -18.38
C LEU A 307 -11.19 22.51 -17.68
N GLY A 308 -11.92 21.44 -18.02
CA GLY A 308 -11.88 20.14 -17.34
C GLY A 308 -10.47 19.55 -17.20
N GLU A 309 -9.70 19.46 -18.28
CA GLU A 309 -8.32 18.92 -18.25
C GLU A 309 -7.36 19.80 -17.42
N ARG A 310 -7.54 21.13 -17.45
CA ARG A 310 -6.76 22.06 -16.61
C ARG A 310 -7.06 21.83 -15.14
N PHE A 311 -8.33 21.61 -14.78
CA PHE A 311 -8.73 21.28 -13.41
C PHE A 311 -8.21 19.89 -12.98
N LYS A 312 -8.29 18.87 -13.85
CA LYS A 312 -7.72 17.54 -13.59
C LYS A 312 -6.23 17.59 -13.29
N LYS A 313 -5.46 18.29 -14.14
CA LYS A 313 -4.02 18.51 -13.91
C LYS A 313 -3.77 19.24 -12.58
N TYR A 314 -4.50 20.32 -12.33
CA TYR A 314 -4.39 21.11 -11.09
C TYR A 314 -4.72 20.29 -9.84
N TYR A 315 -5.73 19.41 -9.89
CA TYR A 315 -6.03 18.47 -8.80
C TYR A 315 -4.84 17.55 -8.50
N LEU A 316 -4.34 16.84 -9.52
CA LEU A 316 -3.23 15.89 -9.37
C LEU A 316 -1.94 16.57 -8.87
N GLU A 317 -1.60 17.75 -9.39
CA GLU A 317 -0.43 18.52 -8.95
C GLU A 317 -0.55 18.97 -7.49
N ASN A 318 -1.71 19.48 -7.04
CA ASN A 318 -1.90 19.88 -5.65
C ASN A 318 -1.97 18.70 -4.69
N ARG A 319 -2.60 17.58 -5.06
CA ARG A 319 -2.62 16.37 -4.21
C ARG A 319 -1.22 15.77 -4.06
N LYS A 320 -0.39 15.79 -5.11
CA LYS A 320 1.03 15.42 -5.04
C LYS A 320 1.82 16.35 -4.12
N LEU A 321 1.68 17.67 -4.27
CA LEU A 321 2.34 18.66 -3.40
C LEU A 321 1.92 18.52 -1.93
N GLN A 322 0.64 18.27 -1.67
CA GLN A 322 0.10 18.01 -0.34
C GLN A 322 0.75 16.77 0.30
N LEU A 323 0.81 15.66 -0.44
CA LEU A 323 1.43 14.41 0.00
C LEU A 323 2.92 14.61 0.33
N THR A 324 3.68 15.27 -0.55
CA THR A 324 5.10 15.60 -0.30
C THR A 324 5.25 16.49 0.94
N SER A 325 4.42 17.52 1.08
CA SER A 325 4.42 18.41 2.26
C SER A 325 4.06 17.67 3.56
N ASP A 326 3.16 16.68 3.53
CA ASP A 326 2.84 15.84 4.69
C ASP A 326 4.04 14.96 5.12
N PHE A 327 4.86 14.48 4.17
CA PHE A 327 6.14 13.81 4.51
C PHE A 327 7.15 14.77 5.16
N ASP A 328 7.36 15.95 4.57
CA ASP A 328 8.42 16.88 5.01
C ASP A 328 8.12 17.50 6.40
N VAL A 329 6.85 17.83 6.68
CA VAL A 329 6.42 18.34 8.00
C VAL A 329 6.67 17.31 9.10
N ILE A 330 6.45 16.02 8.82
CA ILE A 330 6.56 14.97 9.84
C ILE A 330 8.02 14.51 10.01
N ALA A 331 8.85 14.59 8.96
CA ALA A 331 10.30 14.38 9.05
C ALA A 331 11.02 15.38 9.98
N ALA A 332 10.41 16.54 10.27
CA ALA A 332 10.89 17.51 11.25
C ALA A 332 10.54 17.17 12.72
N THR A 333 9.82 16.07 12.98
CA THR A 333 9.39 15.65 14.32
C THR A 333 10.08 14.35 14.77
N PRO A 334 10.25 14.09 16.07
CA PRO A 334 10.75 12.80 16.55
C PRO A 334 9.83 11.65 16.10
N PHE A 335 10.30 10.81 15.19
CA PHE A 335 9.47 9.79 14.53
C PHE A 335 8.80 8.81 15.51
N LEU A 336 9.44 8.52 16.64
CA LEU A 336 8.86 7.68 17.69
C LEU A 336 7.57 8.27 18.27
N GLU A 337 7.47 9.59 18.38
CA GLU A 337 6.28 10.30 18.88
C GLU A 337 5.23 10.49 17.78
N SER A 338 5.66 10.67 16.52
CA SER A 338 4.78 11.01 15.40
C SER A 338 4.37 9.84 14.48
N HIS A 339 4.91 8.63 14.64
CA HIS A 339 4.65 7.48 13.75
C HIS A 339 3.16 7.19 13.52
N GLN A 340 2.32 7.28 14.56
CA GLN A 340 0.87 7.05 14.42
C GLN A 340 0.21 8.12 13.56
N VAL A 341 0.62 9.38 13.73
CA VAL A 341 0.16 10.54 12.95
C VAL A 341 0.64 10.43 11.49
N PHE A 342 1.88 10.00 11.28
CA PHE A 342 2.49 9.75 9.98
C PHE A 342 1.69 8.72 9.17
N PHE A 343 1.57 7.50 9.70
CA PHE A 343 0.88 6.42 9.02
C PHE A 343 -0.63 6.69 8.88
N SER A 344 -1.26 7.37 9.85
CA SER A 344 -2.66 7.80 9.72
C SER A 344 -2.89 8.88 8.66
N GLN A 345 -1.99 9.87 8.53
CA GLN A 345 -2.10 10.91 7.49
C GLN A 345 -2.02 10.28 6.10
N ILE A 346 -1.08 9.35 5.90
CA ILE A 346 -0.87 8.68 4.61
C ILE A 346 -2.02 7.71 4.31
N ALA A 347 -2.46 6.90 5.28
CA ALA A 347 -3.63 6.04 5.13
C ALA A 347 -4.88 6.85 4.71
N GLY A 348 -5.12 7.96 5.40
CA GLY A 348 -6.22 8.87 5.09
C GLY A 348 -6.15 9.45 3.68
N PHE A 349 -4.97 9.88 3.25
CA PHE A 349 -4.75 10.40 1.90
C PHE A 349 -5.17 9.37 0.84
N PHE A 350 -4.73 8.12 0.96
CA PHE A 350 -5.03 7.08 -0.02
C PHE A 350 -6.47 6.54 0.07
N ILE A 351 -7.11 6.57 1.24
CA ILE A 351 -8.56 6.31 1.39
C ILE A 351 -9.39 7.38 0.64
N VAL A 352 -8.93 8.64 0.64
CA VAL A 352 -9.55 9.71 -0.16
C VAL A 352 -9.31 9.50 -1.66
N GLU A 353 -8.08 9.19 -2.09
CA GLU A 353 -7.78 8.96 -3.51
C GLU A 353 -8.51 7.73 -4.09
N ASP A 354 -8.60 6.62 -3.36
CA ASP A 354 -9.37 5.44 -3.78
C ASP A 354 -10.85 5.78 -4.01
N ARG A 355 -11.46 6.55 -3.10
CA ARG A 355 -12.87 6.96 -3.24
C ARG A 355 -13.06 7.96 -4.39
N VAL A 356 -12.13 8.90 -4.59
CA VAL A 356 -12.15 9.83 -5.74
C VAL A 356 -11.93 9.08 -7.05
N PHE A 357 -11.08 8.06 -7.10
CA PHE A 357 -10.93 7.17 -8.24
C PHE A 357 -12.23 6.41 -8.56
N ARG A 358 -12.87 5.81 -7.55
CA ARG A 358 -14.12 5.04 -7.73
C ARG A 358 -15.33 5.89 -8.14
N THR A 359 -15.44 7.13 -7.65
CA THR A 359 -16.67 7.95 -7.84
C THR A 359 -16.47 9.28 -8.58
N GLY A 360 -15.24 9.65 -8.91
CA GLY A 360 -14.88 10.94 -9.53
C GLY A 360 -14.93 10.98 -11.06
N GLY A 361 -15.60 10.03 -11.73
CA GLY A 361 -15.95 10.14 -13.15
C GLY A 361 -14.76 10.33 -14.13
N GLY A 362 -13.57 9.82 -13.78
CA GLY A 362 -12.35 9.98 -14.58
C GLY A 362 -11.44 11.16 -14.20
N LEU A 363 -11.75 11.88 -13.11
CA LEU A 363 -10.86 12.92 -12.53
C LEU A 363 -9.46 12.38 -12.24
N THR A 364 -9.36 11.18 -11.67
CA THR A 364 -8.12 10.41 -11.53
C THR A 364 -8.22 9.11 -12.33
N SER A 365 -7.08 8.55 -12.74
CA SER A 365 -6.98 7.21 -13.31
C SER A 365 -6.18 6.30 -12.37
N ARG A 366 -6.28 4.97 -12.54
CA ARG A 366 -5.56 4.03 -11.69
C ARG A 366 -4.03 4.23 -11.72
N PRO A 367 -3.39 4.45 -12.90
CA PRO A 367 -1.97 4.83 -12.96
C PRO A 367 -1.59 6.11 -12.20
N ASP A 368 -2.48 7.12 -12.14
CA ASP A 368 -2.19 8.35 -11.36
C ASP A 368 -2.10 8.03 -9.85
N VAL A 369 -3.01 7.17 -9.37
CA VAL A 369 -3.11 6.78 -7.95
C VAL A 369 -2.00 5.80 -7.57
N ASP A 370 -1.67 4.84 -8.44
CA ASP A 370 -0.53 3.93 -8.23
C ASP A 370 0.80 4.69 -8.23
N ALA A 371 1.01 5.66 -9.14
CA ALA A 371 2.23 6.48 -9.15
C ALA A 371 2.38 7.38 -7.91
N LEU A 372 1.27 7.80 -7.29
CA LEU A 372 1.29 8.45 -5.98
C LEU A 372 1.63 7.45 -4.86
N TRP A 373 1.07 6.24 -4.90
CA TRP A 373 1.35 5.19 -3.92
C TRP A 373 2.81 4.72 -3.96
N ASP A 374 3.37 4.46 -5.14
CA ASP A 374 4.77 4.03 -5.31
C ASP A 374 5.75 5.07 -4.75
N ALA A 375 5.49 6.36 -5.00
CA ALA A 375 6.26 7.46 -4.41
C ALA A 375 6.10 7.53 -2.88
N ALA A 376 4.88 7.32 -2.37
CA ALA A 376 4.61 7.33 -0.92
C ALA A 376 5.25 6.14 -0.20
N VAL A 377 5.14 4.93 -0.74
CA VAL A 377 5.64 3.71 -0.12
C VAL A 377 7.17 3.69 -0.12
N GLY A 378 7.81 4.14 -1.21
CA GLY A 378 9.27 4.33 -1.24
C GLY A 378 9.76 5.35 -0.22
N LYS A 379 9.02 6.45 0.00
CA LYS A 379 9.35 7.45 1.02
C LYS A 379 9.08 6.95 2.45
N MET A 380 8.00 6.20 2.69
CA MET A 380 7.73 5.53 3.98
C MET A 380 8.84 4.53 4.32
N VAL A 381 9.22 3.67 3.37
CA VAL A 381 10.35 2.73 3.47
C VAL A 381 11.62 3.45 3.87
N SER A 382 12.02 4.51 3.15
CA SER A 382 13.22 5.28 3.43
C SER A 382 13.22 5.92 4.83
N VAL A 383 12.07 6.44 5.28
CA VAL A 383 11.92 7.02 6.64
C VAL A 383 12.00 5.93 7.72
N MET A 384 11.39 4.77 7.49
CA MET A 384 11.43 3.64 8.41
C MET A 384 12.83 3.06 8.55
N GLU A 385 13.55 2.83 7.45
CA GLU A 385 14.92 2.28 7.47
C GLU A 385 15.90 3.19 8.23
N ASP A 386 15.87 4.51 7.98
CA ASP A 386 16.73 5.47 8.69
C ASP A 386 16.45 5.47 10.20
N ASN A 387 15.16 5.52 10.59
CA ASN A 387 14.79 5.51 12.00
C ASN A 387 15.11 4.17 12.69
N PHE A 388 14.79 3.04 12.07
CA PHE A 388 15.14 1.71 12.57
C PHE A 388 16.65 1.50 12.65
N SER A 389 17.47 2.14 11.80
CA SER A 389 18.93 2.09 11.92
C SER A 389 19.42 2.75 13.22
N ARG A 390 18.79 3.86 13.63
CA ARG A 390 19.19 4.69 14.78
C ARG A 390 18.68 4.22 16.14
N MET A 391 17.53 3.53 16.19
CA MET A 391 16.91 3.07 17.45
C MET A 391 17.73 2.01 18.18
N GLN A 392 17.70 2.02 19.52
CA GLN A 392 18.57 1.21 20.39
C GLN A 392 17.79 0.37 21.44
N THR A 393 16.46 0.27 21.33
CA THR A 393 15.62 -0.51 22.25
C THR A 393 14.61 -1.35 21.46
N ALA A 394 14.41 -2.61 21.87
CA ALA A 394 13.51 -3.53 21.18
C ALA A 394 12.06 -2.98 21.12
N ASN A 395 11.58 -2.39 22.21
CA ASN A 395 10.22 -1.86 22.34
C ASN A 395 9.90 -0.73 21.34
N HIS A 396 10.88 0.11 20.97
CA HIS A 396 10.67 1.18 19.98
C HIS A 396 10.54 0.61 18.56
N LEU A 397 11.30 -0.45 18.24
CA LEU A 397 11.13 -1.17 16.98
C LEU A 397 9.76 -1.87 16.92
N LEU A 398 9.36 -2.55 17.99
CA LEU A 398 8.07 -3.26 18.06
C LEU A 398 6.87 -2.31 17.90
N LEU A 399 6.84 -1.19 18.62
CA LEU A 399 5.74 -0.22 18.56
C LEU A 399 5.49 0.31 17.14
N ILE A 400 6.57 0.65 16.43
CA ILE A 400 6.48 1.16 15.06
C ILE A 400 6.21 0.02 14.06
N THR A 401 6.76 -1.18 14.30
CA THR A 401 6.50 -2.38 13.50
C THR A 401 5.02 -2.78 13.56
N ASP A 402 4.41 -2.72 14.74
CA ASP A 402 2.98 -2.95 14.92
C ASP A 402 2.13 -1.98 14.09
N TYR A 403 2.33 -0.67 14.28
CA TYR A 403 1.54 0.33 13.57
C TYR A 403 1.76 0.29 12.03
N ALA A 404 2.97 -0.03 11.57
CA ALA A 404 3.28 -0.23 10.15
C ALA A 404 2.66 -1.51 9.58
N ALA A 405 2.57 -2.59 10.36
CA ALA A 405 1.85 -3.81 9.98
C ALA A 405 0.33 -3.57 9.93
N LEU A 406 -0.23 -2.80 10.87
CA LEU A 406 -1.63 -2.38 10.86
C LEU A 406 -1.96 -1.45 9.69
N LEU A 407 -1.07 -0.51 9.34
CA LEU A 407 -1.15 0.25 8.09
C LEU A 407 -1.16 -0.69 6.88
N SER A 408 -0.22 -1.63 6.82
CA SER A 408 -0.09 -2.58 5.70
C SER A 408 -1.32 -3.48 5.54
N ALA A 409 -1.93 -3.91 6.65
CA ALA A 409 -3.20 -4.63 6.64
C ALA A 409 -4.37 -3.75 6.15
N THR A 410 -4.38 -2.47 6.54
CA THR A 410 -5.41 -1.50 6.14
C THR A 410 -5.33 -1.20 4.64
N MET A 411 -4.16 -0.78 4.14
CA MET A 411 -3.96 -0.40 2.74
C MET A 411 -4.18 -1.56 1.76
N ARG A 412 -3.90 -2.80 2.18
CA ARG A 412 -4.19 -4.00 1.40
C ARG A 412 -5.70 -4.17 1.10
N ARG A 413 -6.60 -3.79 2.03
CA ARG A 413 -8.07 -3.84 1.80
C ARG A 413 -8.52 -2.88 0.70
N TYR A 414 -7.88 -1.71 0.60
CA TYR A 414 -8.13 -0.74 -0.46
C TYR A 414 -7.43 -1.09 -1.80
N GLY A 415 -6.76 -2.25 -1.89
CA GLY A 415 -6.12 -2.71 -3.12
C GLY A 415 -4.79 -2.01 -3.43
N TYR A 416 -4.03 -1.62 -2.41
CA TYR A 416 -2.67 -1.08 -2.56
C TYR A 416 -1.60 -2.18 -2.35
N PRO A 417 -0.52 -2.21 -3.15
CA PRO A 417 0.58 -3.15 -2.98
C PRO A 417 1.48 -2.77 -1.79
N VAL A 418 1.45 -3.57 -0.73
CA VAL A 418 2.17 -3.30 0.54
C VAL A 418 3.46 -4.11 0.72
N GLY A 419 3.96 -4.80 -0.32
CA GLY A 419 5.13 -5.69 -0.24
C GLY A 419 6.35 -5.00 0.38
N MET A 420 6.75 -3.85 -0.19
CA MET A 420 7.93 -3.09 0.27
C MET A 420 7.88 -2.69 1.76
N LEU A 421 6.70 -2.48 2.34
CA LEU A 421 6.56 -2.21 3.79
C LEU A 421 6.86 -3.47 4.60
N LEU A 422 6.29 -4.62 4.20
CA LEU A 422 6.57 -5.90 4.84
C LEU A 422 8.04 -6.30 4.71
N ASP A 423 8.67 -6.02 3.57
CA ASP A 423 10.08 -6.33 3.31
C ASP A 423 11.00 -5.54 4.26
N VAL A 424 10.69 -4.27 4.56
CA VAL A 424 11.41 -3.49 5.59
C VAL A 424 11.19 -4.07 6.98
N LEU A 425 9.94 -4.42 7.36
CA LEU A 425 9.68 -5.06 8.65
C LEU A 425 10.42 -6.41 8.78
N ALA A 426 10.52 -7.18 7.70
CA ALA A 426 11.29 -8.41 7.64
C ALA A 426 12.81 -8.16 7.74
N LYS A 427 13.34 -7.15 7.05
CA LYS A 427 14.76 -6.76 7.05
C LYS A 427 15.28 -6.38 8.43
N HIS A 428 14.45 -5.79 9.28
CA HIS A 428 14.82 -5.40 10.65
C HIS A 428 14.56 -6.49 11.71
N ARG A 429 14.13 -7.70 11.32
CA ARG A 429 13.90 -8.83 12.25
C ARG A 429 15.11 -9.18 13.10
N ASP A 430 16.29 -9.37 12.50
CA ASP A 430 17.50 -9.72 13.27
C ASP A 430 17.87 -8.60 14.26
N LYS A 431 17.79 -7.32 13.86
CA LYS A 431 18.09 -6.18 14.75
C LYS A 431 17.16 -6.14 15.98
N TYR A 432 15.86 -6.39 15.82
CA TYR A 432 14.94 -6.45 16.96
C TYR A 432 15.39 -7.52 17.97
N HIS A 433 15.68 -8.74 17.49
CA HIS A 433 16.10 -9.83 18.37
C HIS A 433 17.50 -9.62 18.95
N ASP A 434 18.43 -8.96 18.24
CA ASP A 434 19.75 -8.61 18.79
C ASP A 434 19.65 -7.62 19.96
N LEU A 435 18.74 -6.64 19.88
CA LEU A 435 18.44 -5.74 21.00
C LEU A 435 17.79 -6.50 22.16
N LEU A 436 16.80 -7.36 21.88
CA LEU A 436 16.13 -8.17 22.89
C LEU A 436 17.11 -9.14 23.59
N LEU A 437 18.04 -9.74 22.85
CA LEU A 437 19.14 -10.56 23.38
C LEU A 437 20.10 -9.75 24.26
N ALA A 438 20.34 -8.47 23.96
CA ALA A 438 21.15 -7.60 24.81
C ALA A 438 20.44 -7.28 26.14
N ASP A 439 19.15 -6.97 26.11
CA ASP A 439 18.34 -6.75 27.32
C ASP A 439 18.23 -8.03 28.18
N CYS A 440 18.00 -9.19 27.57
CA CYS A 440 18.02 -10.48 28.28
C CYS A 440 19.40 -10.79 28.86
N ARG A 441 20.51 -10.43 28.20
CA ARG A 441 21.87 -10.63 28.72
C ARG A 441 22.15 -9.79 29.97
N ARG A 442 21.60 -8.58 30.04
CA ARG A 442 21.63 -7.78 31.27
C ARG A 442 20.82 -8.46 32.39
N GLN A 443 19.59 -8.89 32.11
CA GLN A 443 18.71 -9.54 33.10
C GLN A 443 19.29 -10.87 33.64
N VAL A 444 19.87 -11.71 32.78
CA VAL A 444 20.50 -12.99 33.21
C VAL A 444 21.75 -12.72 34.06
N ALA A 445 22.54 -11.70 33.72
CA ALA A 445 23.69 -11.31 34.54
C ALA A 445 23.28 -10.73 35.91
N GLU A 446 22.18 -9.97 35.97
CA GLU A 446 21.60 -9.46 37.22
C GLU A 446 21.06 -10.60 38.10
N ALA A 447 20.35 -11.58 37.52
CA ALA A 447 19.86 -12.75 38.25
C ALA A 447 21.01 -13.60 38.83
N LEU A 448 22.04 -13.90 38.01
CA LEU A 448 23.22 -14.66 38.44
C LEU A 448 24.07 -13.93 39.50
N ALA A 449 24.02 -12.60 39.55
CA ALA A 449 24.73 -11.79 40.54
C ALA A 449 23.93 -11.57 41.85
N ALA A 450 22.61 -11.76 41.81
CA ALA A 450 21.74 -11.65 42.98
C ALA A 450 21.57 -12.97 43.76
N ASP A 451 21.80 -14.12 43.11
CA ASP A 451 21.72 -15.44 43.72
C ASP A 451 22.92 -15.74 44.64
N LYS A 452 22.66 -16.50 45.70
CA LYS A 452 23.68 -17.04 46.61
C LYS A 452 24.11 -18.45 46.25
N PHE A 453 23.34 -19.12 45.38
CA PHE A 453 23.43 -20.55 45.07
C PHE A 453 23.16 -21.43 46.30
N ASP A 454 22.08 -21.09 47.01
CA ASP A 454 21.43 -21.89 48.06
C ASP A 454 20.15 -22.56 47.53
N GLN A 455 19.71 -23.68 48.12
CA GLN A 455 18.46 -24.34 47.73
C GLN A 455 17.20 -23.48 47.96
N MET A 456 16.31 -23.42 46.97
CA MET A 456 15.10 -22.60 47.05
C MET A 456 14.02 -23.26 47.93
N LEU A 457 13.72 -22.64 49.07
CA LEU A 457 12.63 -23.01 49.97
C LEU A 457 11.29 -22.40 49.51
N MET A 458 10.29 -23.24 49.25
CA MET A 458 8.91 -22.84 48.94
C MET A 458 7.98 -23.26 50.08
N ARG A 459 7.25 -22.31 50.65
CA ARG A 459 6.38 -22.50 51.82
C ARG A 459 4.92 -22.77 51.46
N LYS A 460 4.52 -22.55 50.20
CA LYS A 460 3.14 -22.62 49.73
C LYS A 460 3.04 -23.18 48.32
N GLU A 461 1.91 -23.81 48.01
CA GLU A 461 1.58 -24.34 46.69
C GLU A 461 1.60 -23.27 45.57
N TYR A 462 1.17 -22.03 45.85
CA TYR A 462 1.31 -20.93 44.89
C TYR A 462 2.77 -20.65 44.49
N GLU A 463 3.70 -20.73 45.45
CA GLU A 463 5.12 -20.52 45.19
C GLU A 463 5.67 -21.66 44.31
N TYR A 464 5.22 -22.89 44.54
CA TYR A 464 5.55 -24.06 43.70
C TYR A 464 4.95 -23.95 42.28
N SER A 465 3.71 -23.50 42.15
CA SER A 465 3.07 -23.28 40.85
C SER A 465 3.84 -22.22 40.04
N MET A 466 4.18 -21.08 40.67
CA MET A 466 4.85 -19.94 40.03
C MET A 466 6.34 -20.17 39.72
N ASN A 467 7.01 -21.11 40.42
CA ASN A 467 8.45 -21.40 40.21
C ASN A 467 8.75 -22.76 39.56
N VAL A 468 7.81 -23.72 39.59
CA VAL A 468 8.06 -25.11 39.15
C VAL A 468 7.11 -25.51 38.03
N LEU A 469 5.81 -25.59 38.32
CA LEU A 469 4.81 -26.10 37.37
C LEU A 469 4.71 -25.23 36.11
N ALA A 470 4.76 -23.90 36.27
CA ALA A 470 4.70 -22.98 35.14
C ALA A 470 5.78 -23.23 34.07
N PHE A 471 6.94 -23.77 34.45
CA PHE A 471 8.07 -24.04 33.55
C PHE A 471 8.26 -25.53 33.22
N GLY A 472 7.36 -26.41 33.68
CA GLY A 472 7.48 -27.86 33.45
C GLY A 472 8.74 -28.48 34.04
N ILE A 473 9.33 -27.90 35.08
CA ILE A 473 10.60 -28.34 35.69
C ILE A 473 10.43 -29.25 36.91
N GLN A 474 9.21 -29.73 37.19
CA GLN A 474 8.96 -30.68 38.28
C GLN A 474 9.71 -32.01 38.07
N SER A 475 10.02 -32.72 39.16
CA SER A 475 10.61 -34.07 39.12
C SER A 475 9.57 -35.19 39.20
N SER A 476 8.30 -34.87 39.49
CA SER A 476 7.19 -35.80 39.69
C SER A 476 5.87 -35.09 39.47
N ASP A 477 4.85 -35.80 38.99
CA ASP A 477 3.50 -35.24 38.78
C ASP A 477 2.67 -35.18 40.07
N ILE A 478 3.19 -35.73 41.18
CA ILE A 478 2.60 -35.63 42.52
C ILE A 478 3.04 -34.31 43.16
N THR A 479 2.08 -33.50 43.62
CA THR A 479 2.33 -32.26 44.38
C THR A 479 3.10 -32.57 45.67
N PRO A 480 4.23 -31.89 45.95
CA PRO A 480 5.02 -32.14 47.16
C PRO A 480 4.34 -31.62 48.43
N ALA A 481 4.75 -32.16 49.58
CA ALA A 481 4.42 -31.59 50.88
C ALA A 481 5.13 -30.24 51.10
N PHE A 482 4.49 -29.34 51.86
CA PHE A 482 5.03 -28.01 52.18
C PHE A 482 5.48 -27.91 53.65
N PRO A 483 6.60 -27.23 53.96
CA PRO A 483 7.49 -26.53 53.03
C PRO A 483 8.34 -27.47 52.17
N TYR A 484 8.44 -27.15 50.88
CA TYR A 484 9.21 -27.89 49.89
C TYR A 484 10.58 -27.24 49.68
N VAL A 485 11.64 -28.06 49.63
CA VAL A 485 13.00 -27.62 49.27
C VAL A 485 13.29 -28.08 47.85
N ALA A 486 13.60 -27.14 46.96
CA ALA A 486 13.94 -27.45 45.58
C ALA A 486 15.42 -27.87 45.45
N PRO A 487 15.76 -28.77 44.50
CA PRO A 487 17.15 -29.11 44.17
C PRO A 487 17.85 -28.00 43.35
N PHE A 488 17.29 -26.78 43.31
CA PHE A 488 17.77 -25.65 42.54
C PHE A 488 17.66 -24.33 43.33
N SER A 489 18.51 -23.36 42.99
CA SER A 489 18.47 -21.98 43.51
C SER A 489 17.60 -21.05 42.64
N CYS A 490 17.33 -19.83 43.10
CA CYS A 490 16.39 -18.91 42.43
C CYS A 490 16.81 -18.53 40.99
N THR A 491 18.10 -18.58 40.65
CA THR A 491 18.61 -18.47 39.27
C THR A 491 17.79 -19.28 38.27
N VAL A 492 17.38 -20.51 38.61
CA VAL A 492 16.70 -21.40 37.65
C VAL A 492 15.34 -20.84 37.22
N PRO A 493 14.35 -20.63 38.10
CA PRO A 493 13.07 -20.05 37.69
C PRO A 493 13.20 -18.62 37.16
N ASP A 494 14.17 -17.81 37.59
CA ASP A 494 14.37 -16.46 37.07
C ASP A 494 14.92 -16.45 35.63
N ILE A 495 15.89 -17.30 35.29
CA ILE A 495 16.29 -17.52 33.89
C ILE A 495 15.10 -18.06 33.07
N CYS A 496 14.27 -18.94 33.64
CA CYS A 496 13.09 -19.45 32.95
C CYS A 496 12.03 -18.35 32.67
N ARG A 497 11.91 -17.33 33.53
CA ARG A 497 11.08 -16.13 33.27
C ARG A 497 11.61 -15.32 32.10
N ILE A 498 12.91 -15.05 32.09
CA ILE A 498 13.58 -14.26 31.05
C ILE A 498 13.45 -14.95 29.68
N VAL A 499 13.69 -16.28 29.62
CA VAL A 499 13.54 -17.05 28.37
C VAL A 499 12.08 -17.18 27.94
N ARG A 500 11.11 -17.25 28.86
CA ARG A 500 9.68 -17.20 28.49
C ARG A 500 9.32 -15.85 27.86
N SER A 501 9.58 -14.73 28.54
CA SER A 501 9.29 -13.38 28.02
C SER A 501 9.91 -13.21 26.64
N PHE A 502 11.20 -13.52 26.49
CA PHE A 502 11.90 -13.49 25.21
C PHE A 502 11.17 -14.28 24.11
N THR A 503 10.61 -15.44 24.43
CA THR A 503 9.87 -16.29 23.49
C THR A 503 8.51 -15.67 23.14
N GLU A 504 7.77 -15.16 24.12
CA GLU A 504 6.49 -14.47 23.96
C GLU A 504 6.65 -13.18 23.12
N ASP A 505 7.65 -12.37 23.44
CA ASP A 505 8.07 -11.17 22.72
C ASP A 505 8.49 -11.49 21.27
N SER A 506 9.28 -12.55 21.07
CA SER A 506 9.70 -12.99 19.72
C SER A 506 8.52 -13.47 18.87
N VAL A 507 7.58 -14.23 19.44
CA VAL A 507 6.37 -14.68 18.72
C VAL A 507 5.48 -13.48 18.38
N SER A 508 5.25 -12.58 19.34
CA SER A 508 4.50 -11.34 19.15
C SER A 508 5.09 -10.50 18.02
N PHE A 509 6.38 -10.19 18.07
CA PHE A 509 7.05 -9.43 17.01
C PHE A 509 6.95 -10.14 15.64
N MET A 510 7.19 -11.45 15.58
CA MET A 510 7.12 -12.21 14.32
C MET A 510 5.72 -12.22 13.69
N ALA A 511 4.64 -12.14 14.47
CA ALA A 511 3.27 -12.08 13.97
C ALA A 511 2.97 -10.82 13.10
N HIS A 512 3.81 -9.79 13.17
CA HIS A 512 3.66 -8.56 12.40
C HIS A 512 4.26 -8.64 10.98
N GLY A 513 5.22 -9.54 10.76
CA GLY A 513 5.88 -9.71 9.47
C GLY A 513 5.26 -10.84 8.65
N GLY A 514 4.63 -10.53 7.52
CA GLY A 514 3.94 -11.53 6.70
C GLY A 514 4.85 -12.65 6.16
N GLY A 515 4.23 -13.81 5.90
CA GLY A 515 4.76 -14.85 5.00
C GLY A 515 6.09 -15.48 5.40
N GLY A 516 6.14 -16.25 6.48
CA GLY A 516 7.30 -17.08 6.81
C GLY A 516 6.98 -18.13 7.89
N ASP A 517 7.88 -19.09 8.09
CA ASP A 517 7.79 -20.02 9.21
C ASP A 517 8.16 -19.29 10.50
N THR A 518 7.12 -18.87 11.23
CA THR A 518 7.21 -18.24 12.56
C THR A 518 7.93 -19.15 13.54
N TYR A 519 7.67 -20.46 13.53
CA TYR A 519 8.28 -21.39 14.49
C TYR A 519 9.76 -21.62 14.21
N ALA A 520 10.17 -21.84 12.96
CA ALA A 520 11.60 -21.92 12.61
C ALA A 520 12.35 -20.63 12.97
N SER A 521 11.71 -19.47 12.77
CA SER A 521 12.26 -18.16 13.13
C SER A 521 12.42 -18.01 14.65
N VAL A 522 11.37 -18.28 15.44
CA VAL A 522 11.43 -18.22 16.90
C VAL A 522 12.41 -19.26 17.46
N LYS A 523 12.48 -20.46 16.86
CA LYS A 523 13.43 -21.52 17.22
C LYS A 523 14.89 -21.12 16.96
N LYS A 524 15.19 -20.39 15.88
CA LYS A 524 16.50 -19.76 15.64
C LYS A 524 16.87 -18.85 16.83
N TYR A 525 16.01 -17.90 17.18
CA TYR A 525 16.31 -16.93 18.26
C TYR A 525 16.28 -17.56 19.67
N LEU A 526 15.44 -18.57 19.92
CA LEU A 526 15.47 -19.38 21.14
C LEU A 526 16.82 -20.11 21.30
N GLY A 527 17.37 -20.67 20.22
CA GLY A 527 18.72 -21.21 20.20
C GLY A 527 19.79 -20.16 20.52
N ARG A 528 19.62 -18.91 20.03
CA ARG A 528 20.51 -17.79 20.30
C ARG A 528 20.45 -17.31 21.76
N ILE A 529 19.28 -17.14 22.38
CA ILE A 529 19.24 -16.77 23.82
C ILE A 529 19.84 -17.87 24.69
N LEU A 530 19.59 -19.14 24.39
CA LEU A 530 20.17 -20.22 25.19
C LEU A 530 21.70 -20.29 25.03
N SER A 531 22.26 -20.09 23.84
CA SER A 531 23.72 -20.21 23.62
C SER A 531 24.52 -18.90 23.79
N GLU A 532 24.06 -17.77 23.24
CA GLU A 532 24.77 -16.47 23.26
C GLU A 532 24.50 -15.65 24.53
N VAL A 533 23.49 -16.05 25.33
CA VAL A 533 23.12 -15.35 26.56
C VAL A 533 23.22 -16.28 27.77
N VAL A 534 22.45 -17.37 27.84
CA VAL A 534 22.37 -18.22 29.05
C VAL A 534 23.65 -19.02 29.25
N ASP A 535 24.05 -19.87 28.29
CA ASP A 535 25.28 -20.67 28.35
C ASP A 535 26.50 -19.77 28.56
N ALA A 536 26.63 -18.69 27.78
CA ALA A 536 27.70 -17.71 27.90
C ALA A 536 27.76 -17.00 29.27
N SER A 537 26.63 -16.70 29.93
CA SER A 537 26.65 -16.04 31.25
C SER A 537 26.99 -17.00 32.37
N ILE A 538 26.48 -18.24 32.33
CA ILE A 538 26.80 -19.26 33.33
C ILE A 538 28.26 -19.72 33.16
N GLN A 539 28.73 -19.89 31.92
CA GLN A 539 30.14 -20.14 31.61
C GLN A 539 31.04 -19.04 32.21
N LYS A 540 30.70 -17.76 32.01
CA LYS A 540 31.44 -16.64 32.60
C LYS A 540 31.46 -16.65 34.13
N LEU A 541 30.36 -17.03 34.79
CA LEU A 541 30.29 -17.19 36.24
C LEU A 541 31.27 -18.29 36.71
N VAL A 542 31.27 -19.43 36.02
CA VAL A 542 32.12 -20.60 36.32
C VAL A 542 33.61 -20.26 36.09
N ASP A 543 33.96 -19.63 34.97
CA ASP A 543 35.32 -19.23 34.63
C ASP A 543 35.87 -18.14 35.58
N SER A 544 34.98 -17.26 36.06
CA SER A 544 35.30 -16.27 37.10
C SER A 544 35.30 -16.86 38.53
N GLY A 545 35.12 -18.19 38.66
CA GLY A 545 34.79 -18.91 39.90
C GLY A 545 35.93 -19.04 40.93
N SER A 546 36.69 -17.99 41.18
CA SER A 546 37.67 -17.90 42.28
C SER A 546 37.01 -17.66 43.65
N GLY A 547 35.72 -17.31 43.69
CA GLY A 547 34.96 -17.03 44.91
C GLY A 547 33.83 -18.02 45.24
N LEU A 548 33.59 -19.06 44.43
CA LEU A 548 32.53 -20.05 44.69
C LEU A 548 33.01 -21.13 45.67
N SER A 549 32.21 -21.38 46.72
CA SER A 549 32.44 -22.49 47.64
C SER A 549 32.04 -23.84 47.03
N VAL A 550 32.45 -24.95 47.66
CA VAL A 550 32.09 -26.32 47.25
C VAL A 550 30.57 -26.51 47.19
N SER A 551 29.82 -26.03 48.19
CA SER A 551 28.35 -26.13 48.23
C SER A 551 27.70 -25.38 47.06
N GLN A 552 28.16 -24.15 46.80
CA GLN A 552 27.65 -23.34 45.69
C GLN A 552 28.00 -23.96 44.33
N ALA A 553 29.18 -24.57 44.19
CA ALA A 553 29.55 -25.31 42.97
C ALA A 553 28.68 -26.57 42.77
N MET A 554 28.29 -27.26 43.85
CA MET A 554 27.28 -28.33 43.78
C MET A 554 25.93 -27.77 43.34
N GLN A 555 25.49 -26.64 43.90
CA GLN A 555 24.20 -26.05 43.55
C GLN A 555 24.15 -25.55 42.11
N VAL A 556 25.25 -25.01 41.56
CA VAL A 556 25.36 -24.68 40.13
C VAL A 556 25.28 -25.95 39.26
N ALA A 557 25.97 -27.04 39.62
CA ALA A 557 25.87 -28.31 38.87
C ALA A 557 24.45 -28.93 38.93
N ALA A 558 23.76 -28.81 40.07
CA ALA A 558 22.36 -29.22 40.21
C ALA A 558 21.42 -28.32 39.37
N ASN A 559 21.62 -27.00 39.39
CA ASN A 559 20.87 -26.04 38.55
C ASN A 559 20.96 -26.41 37.06
N MET A 560 22.14 -26.77 36.55
CA MET A 560 22.33 -27.17 35.15
C MET A 560 21.49 -28.40 34.78
N SER A 561 21.35 -29.36 35.71
CA SER A 561 20.56 -30.58 35.51
C SER A 561 19.05 -30.28 35.44
N VAL A 562 18.57 -29.25 36.15
CA VAL A 562 17.17 -28.80 36.07
C VAL A 562 16.94 -27.94 34.82
N MET A 563 17.92 -27.13 34.43
CA MET A 563 17.87 -26.30 33.22
C MET A 563 17.84 -27.13 31.92
N GLU A 564 18.37 -28.36 31.94
CA GLU A 564 18.21 -29.32 30.82
C GLU A 564 16.73 -29.67 30.59
N ARG A 565 15.92 -29.82 31.64
CA ARG A 565 14.46 -29.98 31.55
C ARG A 565 13.76 -28.70 31.08
N ALA A 566 14.20 -27.53 31.57
CA ALA A 566 13.66 -26.23 31.16
C ALA A 566 13.86 -25.97 29.65
N CYS A 567 15.00 -26.38 29.08
CA CYS A 567 15.27 -26.24 27.64
C CYS A 567 14.26 -27.01 26.76
N GLU A 568 13.78 -28.16 27.23
CA GLU A 568 12.70 -28.89 26.56
C GLU A 568 11.36 -28.14 26.68
N PHE A 569 11.03 -27.62 27.87
CA PHE A 569 9.84 -26.79 28.06
C PHE A 569 9.82 -25.59 27.11
N PHE A 570 10.89 -24.79 27.02
CA PHE A 570 10.92 -23.63 26.11
C PHE A 570 10.68 -24.03 24.65
N THR A 571 11.22 -25.19 24.23
CA THR A 571 11.08 -25.68 22.85
C THR A 571 9.64 -26.12 22.54
N ARG A 572 8.93 -26.73 23.51
CA ARG A 572 7.50 -27.05 23.40
C ARG A 572 6.63 -25.79 23.46
N HIS A 573 6.92 -24.89 24.39
CA HIS A 573 6.18 -23.64 24.60
C HIS A 573 6.24 -22.71 23.37
N ALA A 574 7.42 -22.56 22.76
CA ALA A 574 7.58 -21.84 21.49
C ALA A 574 6.73 -22.43 20.36
N ALA A 575 6.55 -23.75 20.32
CA ALA A 575 5.69 -24.42 19.33
C ALA A 575 4.20 -24.13 19.59
N GLN A 576 3.75 -24.26 20.84
CA GLN A 576 2.36 -23.95 21.24
C GLN A 576 1.99 -22.49 20.97
N LEU A 577 2.88 -21.54 21.26
CA LEU A 577 2.66 -20.12 20.95
C LEU A 577 2.53 -19.88 19.43
N CYS A 578 3.36 -20.54 18.63
CA CYS A 578 3.31 -20.52 17.16
C CYS A 578 2.16 -21.33 16.53
N GLY A 579 1.39 -22.10 17.30
CA GLY A 579 0.33 -22.98 16.76
C GLY A 579 0.86 -24.25 16.05
N VAL A 580 2.04 -24.75 16.43
CA VAL A 580 2.63 -25.97 15.88
C VAL A 580 2.34 -27.17 16.80
N PRO A 581 1.72 -28.27 16.31
CA PRO A 581 1.42 -29.44 17.13
C PRO A 581 2.66 -30.09 17.77
N LEU A 582 2.59 -30.37 19.08
CA LEU A 582 3.71 -30.88 19.87
C LEU A 582 4.36 -32.14 19.28
N ARG A 583 3.57 -33.07 18.74
CA ARG A 583 4.05 -34.32 18.12
C ARG A 583 5.06 -34.07 16.97
N ALA A 584 4.97 -32.95 16.26
CA ALA A 584 5.90 -32.58 15.19
C ALA A 584 7.28 -32.10 15.72
N VAL A 585 7.36 -31.71 17.00
CA VAL A 585 8.56 -31.18 17.65
C VAL A 585 9.37 -32.28 18.34
N GLU A 586 8.70 -33.36 18.78
CA GLU A 586 9.27 -34.37 19.66
C GLU A 586 10.22 -35.37 18.98
N HIS A 587 10.10 -35.55 17.66
CA HIS A 587 10.80 -36.57 16.87
C HIS A 587 12.29 -36.31 16.58
N GLY A 588 12.94 -35.37 17.27
CA GLY A 588 14.35 -35.01 17.06
C GLY A 588 15.28 -35.46 18.18
N ARG A 589 16.54 -35.81 17.85
CA ARG A 589 17.61 -35.88 18.85
C ARG A 589 17.77 -34.50 19.51
N ARG A 590 17.58 -34.44 20.82
CA ARG A 590 17.61 -33.21 21.60
C ARG A 590 19.05 -32.85 21.97
N ASP A 591 19.62 -31.89 21.27
CA ASP A 591 20.89 -31.30 21.67
C ASP A 591 20.66 -30.24 22.77
N PHE A 592 21.14 -30.54 23.97
CA PHE A 592 21.10 -29.60 25.10
C PHE A 592 21.96 -28.35 24.78
N PRO A 593 21.37 -27.14 24.76
CA PRO A 593 22.10 -25.95 24.32
C PRO A 593 23.20 -25.49 25.29
N LEU A 594 23.06 -25.78 26.59
CA LEU A 594 23.93 -25.28 27.66
C LEU A 594 25.06 -26.26 28.04
N ARG A 595 25.55 -27.02 27.05
CA ARG A 595 26.57 -28.06 27.28
C ARG A 595 27.88 -27.51 27.83
N ARG A 596 28.32 -26.33 27.39
CA ARG A 596 29.62 -25.77 27.81
C ARG A 596 29.59 -25.40 29.28
N SER A 597 28.58 -24.62 29.69
CA SER A 597 28.39 -24.22 31.08
C SER A 597 28.14 -25.41 32.01
N ARG A 598 27.46 -26.48 31.55
CA ARG A 598 27.34 -27.74 32.30
C ARG A 598 28.69 -28.42 32.51
N ASP A 599 29.43 -28.65 31.44
CA ASP A 599 30.70 -29.39 31.48
C ASP A 599 31.76 -28.59 32.27
N ALA A 600 31.74 -27.26 32.16
CA ALA A 600 32.56 -26.37 32.96
C ALA A 600 32.16 -26.36 34.45
N ALA A 601 30.85 -26.35 34.79
CA ALA A 601 30.38 -26.40 36.17
C ALA A 601 30.78 -27.71 36.86
N GLU A 602 30.67 -28.84 36.16
CA GLU A 602 31.14 -30.13 36.67
C GLU A 602 32.67 -30.17 36.82
N ALA A 603 33.42 -29.64 35.86
CA ALA A 603 34.88 -29.51 35.96
C ALA A 603 35.31 -28.60 37.13
N LEU A 604 34.60 -27.49 37.39
CA LEU A 604 34.82 -26.61 38.53
C LEU A 604 34.55 -27.34 39.86
N LEU A 605 33.42 -28.05 39.96
CA LEU A 605 33.07 -28.83 41.16
C LEU A 605 34.12 -29.90 41.44
N LEU A 606 34.53 -30.68 40.44
CA LEU A 606 35.58 -31.69 40.56
C LEU A 606 36.93 -31.08 40.95
N ARG A 607 37.30 -29.92 40.40
CA ARG A 607 38.53 -29.20 40.77
C ARG A 607 38.52 -28.78 42.24
N LEU A 608 37.40 -28.24 42.75
CA LEU A 608 37.26 -27.81 44.13
C LEU A 608 37.26 -28.99 45.11
N LEU A 609 36.58 -30.09 44.76
CA LEU A 609 36.55 -31.31 45.57
C LEU A 609 37.90 -32.01 45.64
N ARG A 610 38.63 -32.10 44.52
CA ARG A 610 40.01 -32.63 44.52
C ARG A 610 40.95 -31.79 45.38
N ALA A 611 40.89 -30.46 45.25
CA ALA A 611 41.67 -29.54 46.09
C ALA A 611 41.36 -29.67 47.59
N LYS A 612 40.12 -30.08 47.97
CA LYS A 612 39.77 -30.42 49.36
C LYS A 612 40.21 -31.83 49.76
N ALA A 613 40.11 -32.85 48.91
CA ALA A 613 40.72 -34.15 49.16
C ALA A 613 42.23 -34.01 49.40
N ASP A 614 42.92 -33.18 48.62
CA ASP A 614 44.34 -32.82 48.80
C ASP A 614 44.65 -32.05 50.09
N GLU A 615 43.64 -31.53 50.81
CA GLU A 615 43.78 -30.85 52.10
C GLU A 615 43.82 -31.83 53.26
N PHE A 616 42.95 -32.84 53.25
CA PHE A 616 42.99 -33.95 54.20
C PHE A 616 44.15 -34.90 53.90
N MET A 617 44.37 -35.26 52.63
CA MET A 617 45.52 -36.09 52.21
C MET A 617 46.88 -35.47 52.56
N ARG A 618 46.99 -34.14 52.72
CA ARG A 618 48.24 -33.48 53.16
C ARG A 618 48.71 -33.92 54.55
N GLN A 619 47.82 -34.46 55.38
CA GLN A 619 48.20 -35.03 56.69
C GLN A 619 49.03 -36.33 56.55
N SER A 620 49.13 -36.93 55.36
CA SER A 620 49.95 -38.11 55.11
C SER A 620 51.46 -37.89 55.34
N ASP A 621 51.92 -36.65 55.45
CA ASP A 621 53.31 -36.33 55.83
C ASP A 621 53.68 -36.90 57.22
N GLY A 622 52.69 -37.23 58.06
CA GLY A 622 52.88 -37.93 59.34
C GLY A 622 53.05 -39.46 59.25
N VAL A 623 52.93 -40.09 58.07
CA VAL A 623 53.02 -41.55 57.93
C VAL A 623 54.42 -42.07 58.30
N ASN A 624 54.49 -43.00 59.25
CA ASN A 624 55.76 -43.64 59.62
C ASN A 624 56.12 -44.78 58.64
N TRP A 625 56.83 -44.40 57.57
CA TRP A 625 57.30 -45.30 56.51
C TRP A 625 58.22 -46.45 57.00
N MET A 626 58.77 -46.37 58.22
CA MET A 626 59.70 -47.37 58.78
C MET A 626 59.23 -47.88 60.17
N ALA A 627 57.92 -47.94 60.42
CA ALA A 627 57.37 -48.41 61.69
C ALA A 627 57.74 -49.88 62.01
N ASP A 628 58.11 -50.18 63.27
CA ASP A 628 58.47 -51.54 63.71
C ASP A 628 57.27 -52.50 63.77
N ASP A 629 56.07 -51.95 64.00
CA ASP A 629 54.77 -52.64 63.95
C ASP A 629 53.80 -51.88 63.00
N PRO A 630 52.80 -52.55 62.39
CA PRO A 630 51.77 -51.88 61.59
C PRO A 630 50.79 -51.08 62.48
N PRO A 631 50.29 -49.91 62.02
CA PRO A 631 49.44 -49.05 62.83
C PRO A 631 48.05 -49.70 63.10
N PRO A 632 47.61 -49.81 64.37
CA PRO A 632 46.36 -50.48 64.72
C PRO A 632 45.14 -49.61 64.37
N GLY A 633 44.60 -49.80 63.16
CA GLY A 633 43.48 -49.02 62.62
C GLY A 633 43.82 -48.16 61.39
N GLY A 634 45.02 -48.30 60.83
CA GLY A 634 45.48 -47.46 59.72
C GLY A 634 46.12 -46.15 60.18
N ASN A 635 46.39 -45.25 59.24
CA ASN A 635 47.02 -43.96 59.48
C ASN A 635 45.98 -42.87 59.78
N GLU A 636 46.37 -41.84 60.56
CA GLU A 636 45.46 -40.76 61.00
C GLU A 636 44.79 -40.04 59.83
N TYR A 637 45.55 -39.71 58.78
CA TYR A 637 45.04 -39.02 57.59
C TYR A 637 43.89 -39.79 56.89
N ALA A 638 43.87 -41.12 56.97
CA ALA A 638 42.87 -41.93 56.29
C ALA A 638 41.50 -41.81 56.98
N ASN A 639 41.49 -41.66 58.30
CA ASN A 639 40.26 -41.42 59.07
C ASN A 639 39.68 -40.04 58.75
N GLU A 640 40.51 -39.00 58.67
CA GLU A 640 40.11 -37.64 58.28
C GLU A 640 39.59 -37.58 56.83
N VAL A 641 40.18 -38.36 55.91
CA VAL A 641 39.68 -38.51 54.53
C VAL A 641 38.34 -39.27 54.49
N ILE A 642 38.11 -40.28 55.35
CA ILE A 642 36.79 -40.93 55.49
C ILE A 642 35.75 -39.95 56.01
N ILE A 643 36.04 -39.20 57.08
CA ILE A 643 35.14 -38.18 57.63
C ILE A 643 34.80 -37.13 56.57
N TYR A 644 35.77 -36.73 55.75
CA TYR A 644 35.53 -35.87 54.58
C TYR A 644 34.61 -36.53 53.54
N LEU A 645 34.84 -37.79 53.17
CA LEU A 645 34.03 -38.53 52.19
C LEU A 645 32.58 -38.74 52.65
N GLU A 646 32.35 -39.01 53.94
CA GLU A 646 31.02 -39.12 54.55
C GLU A 646 30.30 -37.75 54.60
N THR A 647 31.00 -36.69 55.02
CA THR A 647 30.47 -35.32 55.05
C THR A 647 30.14 -34.83 53.63
N LEU A 648 31.05 -35.05 52.68
CA LEU A 648 30.86 -34.81 51.25
C LEU A 648 29.61 -35.53 50.74
N THR A 649 29.47 -36.81 51.04
CA THR A 649 28.30 -37.61 50.64
C THR A 649 27.01 -37.02 51.18
N SER A 650 26.93 -36.76 52.49
CA SER A 650 25.72 -36.27 53.15
C SER A 650 25.27 -34.92 52.58
N THR A 651 26.21 -34.01 52.30
CA THR A 651 25.91 -32.71 51.65
C THR A 651 25.57 -32.89 50.17
N ALA A 652 26.34 -33.68 49.43
CA ALA A 652 26.15 -33.86 48.00
C ALA A 652 24.86 -34.61 47.66
N GLN A 653 24.41 -35.56 48.48
CA GLN A 653 23.13 -36.26 48.31
C GLN A 653 21.91 -35.32 48.48
N GLN A 654 22.03 -34.26 49.29
CA GLN A 654 20.97 -33.28 49.48
C GLN A 654 20.86 -32.30 48.30
N ILE A 655 21.96 -32.04 47.58
CA ILE A 655 22.06 -31.00 46.54
C ILE A 655 22.08 -31.59 45.12
N LEU A 656 22.89 -32.62 44.86
CA LEU A 656 23.15 -33.14 43.52
C LEU A 656 22.16 -34.25 43.10
N PRO A 657 21.70 -34.26 41.84
CA PRO A 657 21.03 -35.43 41.26
C PRO A 657 21.94 -36.66 41.27
N LEU A 658 21.37 -37.84 41.51
CA LEU A 658 22.09 -39.13 41.60
C LEU A 658 23.11 -39.37 40.46
N PRO A 659 22.81 -39.09 39.17
CA PRO A 659 23.78 -39.28 38.10
C PRO A 659 25.04 -38.40 38.21
N VAL A 660 24.91 -37.21 38.81
CA VAL A 660 26.04 -36.29 39.06
C VAL A 660 26.80 -36.74 40.31
N LEU A 661 26.07 -37.11 41.38
CA LEU A 661 26.63 -37.66 42.62
C LEU A 661 27.54 -38.88 42.35
N ARG A 662 27.07 -39.84 41.54
CA ARG A 662 27.85 -41.03 41.11
C ARG A 662 29.18 -40.63 40.47
N ARG A 663 29.16 -39.72 39.49
CA ARG A 663 30.37 -39.25 38.79
C ARG A 663 31.33 -38.52 39.73
N VAL A 664 30.81 -37.66 40.59
CA VAL A 664 31.58 -36.91 41.58
C VAL A 664 32.31 -37.84 42.55
N LEU A 665 31.61 -38.81 43.14
CA LEU A 665 32.19 -39.77 44.09
C LEU A 665 33.28 -40.62 43.44
N VAL A 666 33.00 -41.20 42.25
CA VAL A 666 33.98 -41.98 41.48
C VAL A 666 35.22 -41.14 41.13
N ALA A 667 35.04 -39.87 40.75
CA ALA A 667 36.14 -38.98 40.38
C ALA A 667 36.97 -38.43 41.55
N VAL A 668 36.42 -38.45 42.78
CA VAL A 668 37.13 -38.15 44.04
C VAL A 668 37.85 -39.39 44.56
N LEU A 669 37.22 -40.58 44.55
CA LEU A 669 37.88 -41.84 44.91
C LEU A 669 39.06 -42.16 43.97
N ALA A 670 38.92 -41.89 42.68
CA ALA A 670 40.01 -42.03 41.71
C ALA A 670 41.18 -41.08 42.00
N HIS A 671 40.89 -39.83 42.40
CA HIS A 671 41.91 -38.88 42.84
C HIS A 671 42.61 -39.39 44.11
N ILE A 672 41.88 -39.88 45.11
CA ILE A 672 42.48 -40.47 46.33
C ILE A 672 43.39 -41.66 45.98
N SER A 673 42.99 -42.54 45.05
CA SER A 673 43.84 -43.64 44.55
C SER A 673 45.13 -43.13 43.90
N GLU A 674 45.05 -42.12 43.02
CA GLU A 674 46.22 -41.49 42.38
C GLU A 674 47.15 -40.89 43.44
N ARG A 675 46.60 -40.15 44.41
CA ARG A 675 47.38 -39.52 45.48
C ARG A 675 48.02 -40.54 46.43
N ILE A 676 47.40 -41.70 46.70
CA ILE A 676 48.04 -42.81 47.45
C ILE A 676 49.26 -43.36 46.70
N VAL A 677 49.16 -43.51 45.37
CA VAL A 677 50.31 -43.93 44.53
C VAL A 677 51.41 -42.87 44.54
N ASP A 678 51.04 -41.58 44.53
CA ASP A 678 51.99 -40.47 44.66
C ASP A 678 52.74 -40.46 46.00
N LEU A 679 52.13 -40.92 47.11
CA LEU A 679 52.83 -40.98 48.42
C LEU A 679 54.09 -41.85 48.34
N PHE A 680 54.02 -43.01 47.67
CA PHE A 680 55.17 -43.87 47.45
C PHE A 680 56.17 -43.27 46.44
N LEU A 681 55.71 -42.44 45.49
CA LEU A 681 56.57 -41.78 44.50
C LEU A 681 57.31 -40.56 45.08
N ASN A 682 56.74 -39.88 46.08
CA ASN A 682 57.27 -38.66 46.71
C ASN A 682 58.75 -38.78 47.13
N ASP A 683 59.57 -37.79 46.76
CA ASP A 683 61.02 -37.75 47.03
C ASP A 683 61.38 -37.60 48.52
N SER A 684 60.43 -37.20 49.36
CA SER A 684 60.57 -37.27 50.83
C SER A 684 60.71 -38.72 51.31
N VAL A 685 59.95 -39.64 50.69
CA VAL A 685 59.92 -41.07 51.01
C VAL A 685 61.10 -41.76 50.35
N LYS A 686 62.25 -41.76 51.03
CA LYS A 686 63.49 -42.39 50.55
C LYS A 686 63.55 -43.89 50.78
N ARG A 687 62.84 -44.40 51.79
CA ARG A 687 62.75 -45.82 52.16
C ARG A 687 61.40 -46.09 52.83
N PHE A 688 60.83 -47.27 52.61
CA PHE A 688 59.66 -47.75 53.38
C PHE A 688 59.68 -49.27 53.57
N ASN A 689 59.05 -49.77 54.65
CA ASN A 689 59.05 -51.20 55.01
C ASN A 689 57.68 -51.89 54.79
N ALA A 690 57.61 -53.19 55.09
CA ALA A 690 56.39 -53.99 54.94
C ALA A 690 55.24 -53.56 55.88
N ASN A 691 55.57 -53.03 57.06
CA ASN A 691 54.59 -52.57 58.03
C ASN A 691 53.88 -51.29 57.54
N ALA A 692 54.63 -50.36 56.93
CA ALA A 692 54.07 -49.18 56.28
C ALA A 692 53.15 -49.54 55.12
N VAL A 693 53.52 -50.52 54.28
CA VAL A 693 52.61 -51.05 53.22
C VAL A 693 51.35 -51.67 53.83
N THR A 694 51.46 -52.33 54.98
CA THR A 694 50.32 -52.92 55.72
C THR A 694 49.41 -51.83 56.34
N GLY A 695 49.98 -50.70 56.74
CA GLY A 695 49.23 -49.48 57.11
C GLY A 695 48.41 -48.96 55.92
N ILE A 696 49.06 -48.69 54.79
CA ILE A 696 48.38 -48.21 53.56
C ILE A 696 47.36 -49.23 53.01
N ASP A 697 47.60 -50.54 53.17
CA ASP A 697 46.61 -51.59 52.87
C ASP A 697 45.36 -51.49 53.76
N THR A 698 45.53 -51.10 55.02
CA THR A 698 44.43 -50.87 55.98
C THR A 698 43.67 -49.60 55.60
N ASP A 699 44.36 -48.51 55.28
CA ASP A 699 43.76 -47.25 54.79
C ASP A 699 42.92 -47.48 53.54
N LEU A 700 43.47 -48.23 52.58
CA LEU A 700 42.79 -48.55 51.33
C LEU A 700 41.57 -49.47 51.54
N LYS A 701 41.60 -50.37 52.54
CA LYS A 701 40.42 -51.14 52.93
C LYS A 701 39.32 -50.26 53.51
N MET A 702 39.65 -49.17 54.22
CA MET A 702 38.65 -48.20 54.69
C MET A 702 38.00 -47.47 53.50
N PHE A 703 38.79 -46.99 52.53
CA PHE A 703 38.24 -46.37 51.32
C PHE A 703 37.42 -47.34 50.45
N GLU A 704 37.82 -48.61 50.36
CA GLU A 704 37.05 -49.66 49.67
C GLU A 704 35.75 -50.02 50.42
N ALA A 705 35.76 -50.08 51.76
CA ALA A 705 34.57 -50.33 52.57
C ALA A 705 33.55 -49.19 52.44
N PHE A 706 34.02 -47.94 52.46
CA PHE A 706 33.20 -46.77 52.11
C PHE A 706 32.60 -46.90 50.70
N ALA A 707 33.43 -47.20 49.69
CA ALA A 707 32.98 -47.37 48.31
C ALA A 707 31.95 -48.52 48.12
N GLU A 708 32.06 -49.61 48.88
CA GLU A 708 31.01 -50.65 48.89
C GLU A 708 29.72 -50.16 49.59
N GLY A 709 29.83 -49.45 50.72
CA GLY A 709 28.68 -48.87 51.43
C GLY A 709 27.89 -47.89 50.58
N MET A 710 28.58 -47.08 49.77
CA MET A 710 27.98 -46.13 48.84
C MET A 710 27.16 -46.76 47.71
N SER A 711 27.29 -48.06 47.46
CA SER A 711 26.57 -48.75 46.37
C SER A 711 25.07 -48.90 46.63
N SER A 712 24.60 -48.79 47.88
CA SER A 712 23.18 -48.87 48.24
C SER A 712 22.37 -47.60 47.91
N LEU A 713 23.03 -46.46 47.66
CA LEU A 713 22.36 -45.18 47.40
C LEU A 713 21.83 -45.03 45.96
N PHE A 714 21.94 -46.07 45.14
CA PHE A 714 21.65 -46.05 43.70
C PHE A 714 20.75 -47.22 43.27
N GLU A 715 19.70 -47.50 44.05
CA GLU A 715 18.82 -48.68 43.86
C GLU A 715 18.11 -48.72 42.50
N ASP A 716 17.80 -47.57 41.89
CA ASP A 716 17.22 -47.45 40.54
C ASP A 716 18.23 -47.70 39.38
N SER A 717 19.48 -48.05 39.69
CA SER A 717 20.55 -48.32 38.71
C SER A 717 21.05 -49.77 38.85
N ASP A 718 21.79 -50.25 37.85
CA ASP A 718 22.59 -51.47 38.00
C ASP A 718 23.56 -51.32 39.19
N GLN A 719 23.17 -51.81 40.37
CA GLN A 719 23.97 -51.73 41.59
C GLN A 719 25.35 -52.37 41.39
N GLU A 720 25.43 -53.45 40.61
CA GLU A 720 26.68 -54.11 40.25
C GLU A 720 27.54 -53.26 39.29
N SER A 721 26.95 -52.44 38.41
CA SER A 721 27.68 -51.45 37.61
C SER A 721 28.26 -50.35 38.50
N VAL A 722 27.46 -49.77 39.40
CA VAL A 722 27.90 -48.73 40.35
C VAL A 722 29.04 -49.26 41.23
N LYS A 723 28.85 -50.44 41.83
CA LYS A 723 29.82 -51.08 42.71
C LYS A 723 31.14 -51.39 41.98
N ASN A 724 31.07 -51.84 40.72
CA ASN A 724 32.25 -52.09 39.90
C ASN A 724 32.96 -50.79 39.48
N GLU A 725 32.24 -49.69 39.21
CA GLU A 725 32.85 -48.38 38.95
C GLU A 725 33.55 -47.78 40.18
N MET A 726 32.89 -47.79 41.34
CA MET A 726 33.48 -47.27 42.58
C MET A 726 34.70 -48.10 43.01
N LYS A 727 34.68 -49.42 42.80
CA LYS A 727 35.88 -50.25 42.95
C LYS A 727 36.95 -49.91 41.91
N ALA A 728 36.58 -49.76 40.63
CA ALA A 728 37.52 -49.43 39.55
C ALA A 728 38.27 -48.10 39.78
N ALA A 729 37.68 -47.16 40.52
CA ALA A 729 38.34 -45.93 40.96
C ALA A 729 39.57 -46.17 41.86
N LEU A 730 39.51 -47.19 42.74
CA LEU A 730 40.57 -47.52 43.71
C LEU A 730 41.59 -48.56 43.20
N VAL A 731 41.42 -49.05 41.96
CA VAL A 731 42.21 -50.18 41.44
C VAL A 731 43.71 -49.87 41.29
N GLU A 732 44.15 -48.65 41.00
CA GLU A 732 45.60 -48.39 40.84
C GLU A 732 46.33 -48.57 42.19
N ALA A 733 45.83 -47.96 43.27
CA ALA A 733 46.37 -48.15 44.61
C ALA A 733 46.25 -49.62 45.06
N ARG A 734 45.12 -50.28 44.80
CA ARG A 734 44.90 -51.69 45.19
C ARG A 734 45.86 -52.64 44.48
N GLN A 735 46.10 -52.43 43.19
CA GLN A 735 47.09 -53.20 42.43
C GLN A 735 48.51 -52.97 42.94
N LEU A 736 48.88 -51.73 43.30
CA LEU A 736 50.20 -51.39 43.84
C LEU A 736 50.45 -52.08 45.19
N VAL A 737 49.51 -51.95 46.14
CA VAL A 737 49.57 -52.61 47.44
C VAL A 737 49.65 -54.13 47.27
N ASN A 738 48.81 -54.72 46.41
CA ASN A 738 48.84 -56.15 46.12
C ASN A 738 50.18 -56.62 45.50
N LEU A 739 50.89 -55.75 44.76
CA LEU A 739 52.22 -56.07 44.21
C LEU A 739 53.30 -56.02 45.30
N LEU A 740 53.30 -54.99 46.14
CA LEU A 740 54.25 -54.82 47.25
C LEU A 740 54.05 -55.89 48.34
N MET A 741 52.82 -56.33 48.59
CA MET A 741 52.50 -57.39 49.53
C MET A 741 52.78 -58.81 48.97
N SER A 742 52.81 -58.98 47.64
CA SER A 742 53.06 -60.27 46.98
C SER A 742 54.35 -60.97 47.43
N ASN A 743 54.31 -62.31 47.50
CA ASN A 743 55.48 -63.16 47.74
C ASN A 743 56.29 -63.45 46.46
N SER A 744 55.74 -63.13 45.28
CA SER A 744 56.36 -63.32 43.97
C SER A 744 56.14 -62.10 43.05
N PRO A 745 56.62 -60.90 43.43
CA PRO A 745 56.40 -59.64 42.70
C PRO A 745 56.97 -59.67 41.26
N GLU A 746 57.96 -60.52 40.99
CA GLU A 746 58.49 -60.80 39.65
C GLU A 746 57.43 -61.25 38.62
N THR A 747 56.27 -61.76 39.08
CA THR A 747 55.13 -62.12 38.22
C THR A 747 54.52 -60.92 37.48
N PHE A 748 54.77 -59.68 37.93
CA PHE A 748 54.40 -58.45 37.20
C PHE A 748 55.05 -58.35 35.81
N LEU A 749 56.19 -59.03 35.59
CA LEU A 749 56.88 -59.06 34.29
C LEU A 749 56.20 -59.98 33.27
N ASN A 750 55.24 -60.83 33.69
CA ASN A 750 54.49 -61.69 32.79
C ASN A 750 53.30 -60.91 32.19
N PRO A 751 53.23 -60.71 30.87
CA PRO A 751 52.16 -59.91 30.25
C PRO A 751 50.74 -60.40 30.54
N VAL A 752 50.55 -61.72 30.69
CA VAL A 752 49.24 -62.34 30.96
C VAL A 752 48.80 -62.11 32.41
N ILE A 753 49.75 -62.13 33.36
CA ILE A 753 49.47 -61.85 34.77
C ILE A 753 49.26 -60.34 34.97
N ARG A 754 50.12 -59.50 34.38
CA ARG A 754 49.96 -58.04 34.42
C ARG A 754 48.63 -57.59 33.80
N GLY A 755 48.28 -58.12 32.62
CA GLY A 755 47.02 -57.78 31.93
C GLY A 755 45.75 -58.14 32.72
N LYS A 756 45.81 -59.10 33.64
CA LYS A 756 44.70 -59.47 34.53
C LYS A 756 44.73 -58.76 35.89
N ASN A 757 45.89 -58.74 36.54
CA ASN A 757 46.00 -58.41 37.97
C ASN A 757 46.65 -57.04 38.26
N TYR A 758 47.36 -56.46 37.30
CA TYR A 758 48.20 -55.26 37.48
C TYR A 758 48.14 -54.30 36.27
N ASN A 759 46.97 -54.23 35.64
CA ASN A 759 46.76 -53.57 34.35
C ASN A 759 46.68 -52.03 34.41
N LYS A 760 46.51 -51.44 35.59
CA LYS A 760 46.60 -49.98 35.83
C LYS A 760 48.01 -49.52 36.18
N LEU A 761 48.89 -50.42 36.63
CA LEU A 761 50.24 -50.06 37.06
C LEU A 761 51.18 -49.80 35.89
N ASP A 762 51.77 -48.61 35.87
CA ASP A 762 52.88 -48.25 34.99
C ASP A 762 54.22 -48.89 35.44
N TYR A 763 55.06 -49.28 34.48
CA TYR A 763 56.36 -49.89 34.73
C TYR A 763 57.34 -48.94 35.44
N ARG A 764 57.35 -47.65 35.07
CA ARG A 764 58.27 -46.65 35.63
C ARG A 764 57.85 -46.25 37.05
N LYS A 765 56.55 -46.05 37.31
CA LYS A 765 56.00 -45.90 38.67
C LYS A 765 56.44 -47.08 39.56
N VAL A 766 56.18 -48.32 39.12
CA VAL A 766 56.51 -49.54 39.89
C VAL A 766 58.00 -49.69 40.15
N ALA A 767 58.87 -49.36 39.19
CA ALA A 767 60.32 -49.41 39.38
C ALA A 767 60.78 -48.47 40.52
N ILE A 768 60.40 -47.19 40.44
CA ILE A 768 60.78 -46.16 41.43
C ILE A 768 60.28 -46.53 42.84
N ILE A 769 59.05 -47.03 42.94
CA ILE A 769 58.45 -47.44 44.22
C ILE A 769 59.16 -48.68 44.79
N SER A 770 59.44 -49.69 43.95
CA SER A 770 60.12 -50.92 44.38
C SER A 770 61.55 -50.63 44.89
N GLU A 771 62.27 -49.70 44.27
CA GLU A 771 63.62 -49.32 44.68
C GLU A 771 63.72 -48.70 46.09
N LYS A 772 62.61 -48.14 46.59
CA LYS A 772 62.50 -47.58 47.94
C LYS A 772 62.15 -48.64 49.01
N PHE A 773 61.64 -49.81 48.63
CA PHE A 773 61.18 -50.83 49.59
C PHE A 773 62.36 -51.50 50.35
N ARG A 774 62.33 -51.49 51.69
CA ARG A 774 63.35 -52.10 52.56
C ARG A 774 62.68 -52.90 53.68
N ASP A 775 62.81 -54.22 53.58
CA ASP A 775 62.23 -55.18 54.52
C ASP A 775 62.96 -55.17 55.88
N THR A 776 62.23 -55.10 57.00
CA THR A 776 62.71 -54.70 58.34
C THR A 776 63.85 -55.58 58.91
N SER A 777 64.06 -56.75 58.30
CA SER A 777 65.22 -57.64 58.43
C SER A 777 66.62 -57.01 58.41
N GLU A 778 66.79 -55.76 57.97
CA GLU A 778 68.09 -55.05 57.96
C GLU A 778 68.41 -54.28 59.26
N SER A 779 67.46 -54.08 60.17
CA SER A 779 67.63 -53.16 61.32
C SER A 779 68.52 -53.71 62.44
N TYR A 780 68.62 -55.04 62.58
CA TYR A 780 69.39 -55.69 63.66
C TYR A 780 70.46 -56.63 63.09
N PHE A 781 71.70 -56.46 63.58
CA PHE A 781 72.89 -57.27 63.27
C PHE A 781 73.42 -57.22 61.81
N SER A 782 74.09 -56.11 61.47
CA SER A 782 75.02 -56.02 60.32
C SER A 782 76.51 -56.07 60.73
N THR A 783 76.82 -55.85 62.02
CA THR A 783 78.19 -55.54 62.49
C THR A 783 79.02 -56.74 62.97
N PHE A 784 78.45 -57.95 63.04
CA PHE A 784 79.18 -59.17 63.40
C PHE A 784 78.83 -60.31 62.44
N GLY A 785 79.85 -60.92 61.83
CA GLY A 785 79.68 -61.87 60.75
C GLY A 785 79.40 -63.30 61.21
N THR A 786 78.17 -63.78 60.98
CA THR A 786 77.83 -65.21 61.04
C THR A 786 77.02 -65.64 59.81
N ARG A 787 77.54 -66.63 59.07
CA ARG A 787 76.81 -67.30 58.00
C ARG A 787 75.66 -68.11 58.62
N GLY A 788 74.40 -67.77 58.34
CA GLY A 788 73.28 -68.59 58.84
C GLY A 788 71.86 -68.05 58.60
N ALA A 789 71.65 -66.74 58.45
CA ALA A 789 70.32 -66.18 58.19
C ALA A 789 69.75 -66.69 56.85
N ARG A 790 68.54 -67.28 56.88
CA ARG A 790 67.79 -67.63 55.65
C ARG A 790 67.49 -66.34 54.89
N GLN A 791 67.99 -66.20 53.66
CA GLN A 791 67.58 -65.09 52.79
C GLN A 791 66.07 -65.12 52.58
N ASN A 792 65.36 -64.03 52.88
CA ASN A 792 63.93 -63.93 52.63
C ASN A 792 63.69 -64.10 51.11
N PRO A 793 62.95 -65.13 50.64
CA PRO A 793 62.74 -65.36 49.21
C PRO A 793 62.06 -64.16 48.53
N LYS A 794 61.18 -63.45 49.23
CA LYS A 794 60.51 -62.23 48.76
C LYS A 794 61.49 -61.11 48.40
N LYS A 795 62.63 -61.01 49.10
CA LYS A 795 63.67 -60.02 48.79
C LYS A 795 64.33 -60.32 47.45
N LYS A 796 64.71 -61.59 47.23
CA LYS A 796 65.36 -62.04 45.99
C LYS A 796 64.48 -61.86 44.75
N SER A 797 63.18 -62.11 44.86
CA SER A 797 62.21 -61.89 43.77
C SER A 797 61.97 -60.39 43.50
N LEU A 798 61.97 -59.55 44.54
CA LEU A 798 61.85 -58.10 44.41
C LEU A 798 63.12 -57.44 43.83
N ASP A 799 64.32 -57.87 44.24
CA ASP A 799 65.59 -57.48 43.61
C ASP A 799 65.64 -57.87 42.13
N THR A 800 65.10 -59.06 41.79
CA THR A 800 64.98 -59.55 40.42
C THR A 800 64.01 -58.71 39.60
N LEU A 801 62.86 -58.30 40.19
CA LEU A 801 61.92 -57.38 39.57
C LEU A 801 62.58 -56.02 39.28
N ILE A 802 63.20 -55.39 40.28
CA ILE A 802 63.88 -54.08 40.14
C ILE A 802 64.92 -54.13 39.03
N LYS A 803 65.78 -55.16 39.01
CA LYS A 803 66.79 -55.32 37.97
C LYS A 803 66.17 -55.44 36.57
N ARG A 804 65.16 -56.29 36.40
CA ARG A 804 64.47 -56.48 35.11
C ARG A 804 63.71 -55.24 34.64
N LEU A 805 63.16 -54.44 35.55
CA LEU A 805 62.52 -53.18 35.21
C LEU A 805 63.54 -52.12 34.76
N ARG A 806 64.68 -51.99 35.46
CA ARG A 806 65.80 -51.13 35.03
C ARG A 806 66.43 -51.55 33.70
N GLU A 807 66.37 -52.83 33.35
CA GLU A 807 66.81 -53.37 32.05
C GLU A 807 65.77 -53.11 30.92
N ALA A 808 64.61 -52.55 31.24
CA ALA A 808 63.49 -52.32 30.33
C ALA A 808 62.93 -50.88 30.35
N SER A 809 63.60 -49.95 31.05
CA SER A 809 63.21 -48.54 31.24
C SER A 809 64.24 -47.56 30.67
#